data_AF-A0A9P1M5S1-F1
#
_entry.id   AF-A0A9P1M5S1-F1
#
_cell.length_a   1.000
_cell.length_b   1.000
_cell.length_c   1.000
_cell.angle_alpha   90.00
_cell.angle_beta   90.00
_cell.angle_gamma   90.00
#
_symmetry.space_group_name_H-M   'P 1'
#
loop_
_entity.id
_entity.type
_entity.pdbx_description
1 polymer ?
#
loop_
_entity_poly.entity_id
_entity_poly.type
_entity_poly.pdbx_seq_one_letter_code
_entity_poly.pdbx_strand_id
1 'polypeptide(L)'
;YFFELKILESLSPAEAAQGRGPQPRQVLRLGFSTASSPLLLTDSEESAYFEADGFFVTGKTRLKKSHPISRENVIGILLNLDASSPLANTMSMFRDGIRVSDPQPLPENLKGKALFPHVTFRHISLQLNMGPSPLKALPFQCRMLQSAAKADVEVSPDPSLAGKFEVLVPVGIPDEGTFDWLDGFLQKNPHYVELSDRKIQDWAARSGMPKPKVAGACNDKPSFTYNVPSMDDGSLQRVMKSITPMVPRNYLVMEVKSNLVKEERMETLKRFNTPNFKKVALVVMGEPDIQFKQKSYTALLVEKQARLDTEWKAKKAAAKRQKELQEMRRKADEQRKKKLEEAKKKEEGETKDEETEMKEEEVKKEEVKQEKDEDDGLGDEPPKAQLTDAEKKKVFRGAVNDLAPTTLSKFLHQFTLPEKAEGFDEVKFLWDAAPKCKEYLRKWVLEAKRTTLIEHLQPAPEFTSKFMAWQKQQLEWQQKHQWQHLESVELDTILQNFWKAKPKTDEAKALEVNASLDIFSVEDVNDIHEGEPLFAHFEAADWALLQLRYELYLLQDAFKKDVNDPDRSAIPEPHLSFYYQRYFKKQLSPGIFSLKNNTELLQMIKDVVILSGEPPVLTSQLGAESLESPDIFVTSTEGWLKHVVVRGRADVKRDDVILSFLS
;
A
#
# COMPACT_ATOMS: atom_id res chain seq x y z
N TYR A 1 27.18 -24.77 -36.04
CA TYR A 1 25.74 -24.81 -36.32
C TYR A 1 25.20 -23.44 -36.65
N PHE A 2 24.21 -23.37 -37.53
CA PHE A 2 23.62 -22.12 -38.01
C PHE A 2 22.09 -22.17 -38.00
N PHE A 3 21.47 -21.05 -37.67
CA PHE A 3 20.05 -20.81 -37.90
C PHE A 3 19.83 -19.36 -38.29
N GLU A 4 18.71 -19.08 -38.93
CA GLU A 4 18.41 -17.73 -39.37
C GLU A 4 16.93 -17.41 -39.24
N LEU A 5 16.64 -16.12 -39.31
CA LEU A 5 15.29 -15.59 -39.29
C LEU A 5 15.14 -14.44 -40.28
N LYS A 6 13.89 -14.17 -40.65
CA LYS A 6 13.49 -12.99 -41.38
C LYS A 6 12.34 -12.30 -40.65
N ILE A 7 12.41 -10.98 -40.53
CA ILE A 7 11.30 -10.19 -39.99
C ILE A 7 10.26 -10.06 -41.11
N LEU A 8 9.06 -10.60 -40.90
CA LEU A 8 7.95 -10.49 -41.85
C LEU A 8 7.19 -9.18 -41.65
N GLU A 9 7.00 -8.79 -40.40
CA GLU A 9 6.18 -7.63 -40.02
C GLU A 9 6.74 -6.97 -38.76
N SER A 10 6.65 -5.64 -38.71
CA SER A 10 6.90 -4.84 -37.51
C SER A 10 5.62 -4.10 -37.13
N LEU A 11 5.02 -4.52 -36.02
CA LEU A 11 3.80 -3.93 -35.50
C LEU A 11 4.13 -2.67 -34.70
N SER A 12 3.28 -1.66 -34.80
CA SER A 12 3.27 -0.51 -33.91
C SER A 12 1.96 -0.55 -33.14
N PRO A 13 1.97 -0.95 -31.85
CA PRO A 13 0.76 -1.01 -31.05
C PRO A 13 0.06 0.34 -31.01
N ALA A 14 -1.26 0.32 -30.88
CA ALA A 14 -2.04 1.51 -30.55
C ALA A 14 -1.56 2.07 -29.20
N GLU A 15 -1.28 3.38 -29.17
CA GLU A 15 -0.96 4.08 -27.93
C GLU A 15 -2.25 4.54 -27.25
N ALA A 16 -2.23 4.66 -25.92
CA ALA A 16 -3.31 5.34 -25.22
C ALA A 16 -3.46 6.78 -25.75
N ALA A 17 -4.69 7.33 -25.70
CA ALA A 17 -4.98 8.67 -26.23
C ALA A 17 -4.13 9.79 -25.59
N GLN A 18 -3.56 9.55 -24.41
CA GLN A 18 -2.63 10.45 -23.73
C GLN A 18 -1.37 9.69 -23.32
N GLY A 19 -0.20 10.18 -23.74
CA GLY A 19 1.11 9.63 -23.38
C GLY A 19 1.77 8.80 -24.49
N ARG A 20 3.11 8.74 -24.46
CA ARG A 20 3.91 7.92 -25.38
C ARG A 20 4.12 6.53 -24.77
N GLY A 21 3.94 5.47 -25.56
CA GLY A 21 4.18 4.10 -25.12
C GLY A 21 5.67 3.83 -24.84
N PRO A 22 5.98 2.77 -24.07
CA PRO A 22 7.36 2.43 -23.70
C PRO A 22 8.24 2.16 -24.93
N GLN A 23 9.51 2.59 -24.85
CA GLN A 23 10.52 2.42 -25.89
C GLN A 23 11.60 1.41 -25.44
N PRO A 24 12.23 0.66 -26.37
CA PRO A 24 11.94 0.61 -27.81
C PRO A 24 10.64 -0.16 -28.13
N ARG A 25 9.86 0.29 -29.12
CA ARG A 25 8.57 -0.34 -29.47
C ARG A 25 8.75 -1.78 -29.93
N GLN A 26 9.70 -2.04 -30.83
CA GLN A 26 10.06 -3.39 -31.28
C GLN A 26 11.31 -3.88 -30.55
N VAL A 27 11.33 -5.16 -30.21
CA VAL A 27 12.52 -5.83 -29.65
C VAL A 27 12.76 -7.10 -30.45
N LEU A 28 14.01 -7.33 -30.82
CA LEU A 28 14.49 -8.62 -31.32
C LEU A 28 15.82 -8.93 -30.64
N ARG A 29 15.90 -10.11 -30.05
CA ARG A 29 17.09 -10.71 -29.47
C ARG A 29 17.21 -12.12 -30.00
N LEU A 30 18.39 -12.50 -30.46
CA LEU A 30 18.64 -13.81 -31.03
C LEU A 30 20.04 -14.30 -30.71
N GLY A 31 20.18 -15.57 -30.32
CA GLY A 31 21.44 -16.13 -29.90
C GLY A 31 21.29 -17.55 -29.36
N PHE A 32 22.06 -17.87 -28.34
CA PHE A 32 22.04 -19.16 -27.68
C PHE A 32 21.98 -19.02 -26.16
N SER A 33 21.34 -19.97 -25.51
CA SER A 33 21.25 -20.04 -24.05
C SER A 33 21.32 -21.48 -23.54
N THR A 34 21.58 -21.65 -22.25
CA THR A 34 21.46 -22.96 -21.61
C THR A 34 19.99 -23.26 -21.24
N ALA A 35 19.72 -24.50 -20.82
CA ALA A 35 18.40 -24.91 -20.33
C ALA A 35 17.96 -24.17 -19.04
N SER A 36 18.91 -23.68 -18.25
CA SER A 36 18.64 -22.90 -17.03
C SER A 36 18.44 -21.41 -17.29
N SER A 37 18.56 -20.96 -18.55
CA SER A 37 18.34 -19.57 -18.90
C SER A 37 16.88 -19.14 -18.75
N PRO A 38 16.59 -17.90 -18.32
CA PRO A 38 15.24 -17.36 -18.34
C PRO A 38 14.64 -17.35 -19.75
N LEU A 39 13.31 -17.43 -19.86
CA LEU A 39 12.59 -17.39 -21.14
C LEU A 39 12.80 -16.11 -21.96
N LEU A 40 13.17 -15.01 -21.30
CA LEU A 40 13.48 -13.75 -21.98
C LEU A 40 14.99 -13.56 -21.96
N LEU A 41 15.59 -13.47 -23.14
CA LEU A 41 16.99 -13.08 -23.30
C LEU A 41 17.19 -11.69 -22.68
N THR A 42 17.81 -11.67 -21.51
CA THR A 42 18.03 -10.51 -20.64
C THR A 42 19.46 -10.60 -20.07
N ASP A 43 19.77 -9.87 -19.01
CA ASP A 43 21.09 -9.80 -18.36
C ASP A 43 21.52 -11.09 -17.61
N SER A 44 21.15 -12.26 -18.14
CA SER A 44 21.51 -13.57 -17.62
C SER A 44 22.89 -14.01 -18.10
N GLU A 45 23.68 -14.56 -17.19
CA GLU A 45 24.96 -15.20 -17.52
C GLU A 45 24.76 -16.49 -18.33
N GLU A 46 23.57 -17.10 -18.29
CA GLU A 46 23.24 -18.35 -18.97
C GLU A 46 22.86 -18.17 -20.46
N SER A 47 23.22 -17.02 -21.06
CA SER A 47 22.93 -16.73 -22.46
C SER A 47 23.95 -15.79 -23.10
N ALA A 48 24.11 -15.92 -24.42
CA ALA A 48 24.82 -14.97 -25.26
C ALA A 48 23.98 -14.68 -26.50
N TYR A 49 23.73 -13.41 -26.81
CA TYR A 49 22.82 -13.03 -27.89
C TYR A 49 23.17 -11.69 -28.54
N PHE A 50 22.64 -11.49 -29.75
CA PHE A 50 22.65 -10.20 -30.44
C PHE A 50 21.29 -9.50 -30.26
N GLU A 51 21.32 -8.18 -30.15
CA GLU A 51 20.13 -7.31 -30.20
C GLU A 51 19.94 -6.74 -31.60
N ALA A 52 18.70 -6.32 -31.91
CA ALA A 52 18.36 -5.62 -33.15
C ALA A 52 19.27 -4.43 -33.46
N ASP A 53 19.72 -3.71 -32.45
CA ASP A 53 20.60 -2.56 -32.62
C ASP A 53 22.06 -2.94 -32.89
N GLY A 54 22.39 -4.23 -33.01
CA GLY A 54 23.73 -4.72 -33.29
C GLY A 54 24.67 -4.78 -32.08
N PHE A 55 24.09 -4.84 -30.89
CA PHE A 55 24.83 -5.12 -29.66
C PHE A 55 24.92 -6.62 -29.43
N PHE A 56 26.10 -7.10 -29.03
CA PHE A 56 26.29 -8.42 -28.46
C PHE A 56 26.20 -8.32 -26.93
N VAL A 57 25.45 -9.21 -26.31
CA VAL A 57 25.17 -9.21 -24.88
C VAL A 57 25.50 -10.58 -24.28
N THR A 58 26.20 -10.53 -23.14
CA THR A 58 26.48 -11.69 -22.28
C THR A 58 26.48 -11.24 -20.82
N GLY A 59 25.63 -11.82 -19.98
CA GLY A 59 25.43 -11.34 -18.61
C GLY A 59 25.14 -9.83 -18.60
N LYS A 60 25.97 -9.06 -17.87
CA LYS A 60 25.86 -7.60 -17.78
C LYS A 60 26.65 -6.84 -18.86
N THR A 61 27.42 -7.55 -19.69
CA THR A 61 28.28 -6.94 -20.70
C THR A 61 27.49 -6.72 -21.99
N ARG A 62 27.47 -5.48 -22.48
CA ARG A 62 26.77 -5.06 -23.71
C ARG A 62 27.72 -4.28 -24.61
N LEU A 63 28.09 -4.85 -25.75
CA LEU A 63 29.10 -4.29 -26.66
C LEU A 63 28.54 -4.11 -28.06
N LYS A 64 28.78 -2.97 -28.69
CA LYS A 64 28.43 -2.75 -30.10
C LYS A 64 29.37 -3.58 -30.97
N LYS A 65 28.85 -4.64 -31.61
CA LYS A 65 29.65 -5.63 -32.34
C LYS A 65 29.16 -5.90 -33.76
N SER A 66 28.06 -5.27 -34.15
CA SER A 66 27.53 -5.36 -35.50
C SER A 66 26.71 -4.13 -35.88
N HIS A 67 26.32 -4.09 -37.15
CA HIS A 67 25.34 -3.13 -37.64
C HIS A 67 23.92 -3.50 -37.18
N PRO A 68 22.99 -2.53 -37.12
CA PRO A 68 21.59 -2.80 -36.83
C PRO A 68 20.93 -3.75 -37.84
N ILE A 69 19.96 -4.51 -37.34
CA ILE A 69 19.08 -5.40 -38.09
C ILE A 69 17.97 -4.56 -38.75
N SER A 70 17.65 -4.84 -40.02
CA SER A 70 16.51 -4.24 -40.73
C SER A 70 15.50 -5.30 -41.15
N ARG A 71 14.25 -4.89 -41.41
CA ARG A 71 13.15 -5.80 -41.80
C ARG A 71 13.44 -6.58 -43.07
N GLU A 72 14.14 -5.98 -44.02
CA GLU A 72 14.36 -6.55 -45.35
C GLU A 72 15.39 -7.68 -45.36
N ASN A 73 16.24 -7.77 -44.33
CA ASN A 73 17.37 -8.68 -44.32
C ASN A 73 17.04 -10.03 -43.66
N VAL A 74 17.68 -11.08 -44.16
CA VAL A 74 17.77 -12.36 -43.46
C VAL A 74 18.91 -12.28 -42.45
N ILE A 75 18.63 -12.54 -41.18
CA ILE A 75 19.64 -12.52 -40.11
C ILE A 75 19.93 -13.94 -39.65
N GLY A 76 21.19 -14.32 -39.70
CA GLY A 76 21.66 -15.64 -39.27
C GLY A 76 22.63 -15.58 -38.11
N ILE A 77 22.53 -16.53 -37.18
CA ILE A 77 23.49 -16.71 -36.10
C ILE A 77 24.27 -18.00 -36.34
N LEU A 78 25.60 -17.87 -36.39
CA LEU A 78 26.54 -18.97 -36.40
C LEU A 78 27.06 -19.21 -34.98
N LEU A 79 26.90 -20.44 -34.50
CA LEU A 79 27.62 -20.98 -33.35
C LEU A 79 28.73 -21.89 -33.83
N ASN A 80 29.98 -21.48 -33.65
CA ASN A 80 31.15 -22.23 -34.07
C ASN A 80 31.72 -23.03 -32.89
N LEU A 81 31.49 -24.34 -32.88
CA LEU A 81 32.04 -25.28 -31.90
C LEU A 81 33.07 -26.23 -32.51
N ASP A 82 33.44 -26.02 -33.78
CA ASP A 82 34.42 -26.87 -34.46
C ASP A 82 35.80 -26.64 -33.84
N ALA A 83 36.31 -27.63 -33.12
CA ALA A 83 37.60 -27.58 -32.45
C ALA A 83 38.78 -27.45 -33.43
N SER A 84 38.60 -27.82 -34.70
CA SER A 84 39.62 -27.63 -35.74
C SER A 84 39.67 -26.19 -36.28
N SER A 85 38.65 -25.39 -36.00
CA SER A 85 38.58 -24.00 -36.43
C SER A 85 39.46 -23.10 -35.55
N PRO A 86 40.24 -22.17 -36.12
CA PRO A 86 40.94 -21.15 -35.33
C PRO A 86 39.97 -20.19 -34.61
N LEU A 87 38.68 -20.24 -34.96
CA LEU A 87 37.60 -19.45 -34.38
C LEU A 87 36.65 -20.33 -33.53
N ALA A 88 37.13 -21.45 -32.99
CA ALA A 88 36.35 -22.34 -32.13
C ALA A 88 35.79 -21.59 -30.92
N ASN A 89 34.62 -22.03 -30.43
CA ASN A 89 33.88 -21.43 -29.31
C ASN A 89 33.54 -19.95 -29.53
N THR A 90 33.04 -19.62 -30.71
CA THR A 90 32.58 -18.25 -31.03
C THR A 90 31.15 -18.21 -31.55
N MET A 91 30.53 -17.04 -31.42
CA MET A 91 29.26 -16.70 -32.05
C MET A 91 29.44 -15.56 -33.05
N SER A 92 28.71 -15.57 -34.15
CA SER A 92 28.74 -14.49 -35.15
C SER A 92 27.39 -14.25 -35.79
N MET A 93 27.13 -13.00 -36.12
CA MET A 93 25.93 -12.58 -36.84
C MET A 93 26.21 -12.42 -38.33
N PHE A 94 25.26 -12.89 -39.13
CA PHE A 94 25.23 -12.81 -40.59
C PHE A 94 24.00 -12.03 -41.03
N ARG A 95 24.16 -11.24 -42.08
CA ARG A 95 23.10 -10.50 -42.76
C ARG A 95 23.16 -10.84 -44.23
N ASP A 96 22.07 -11.40 -44.75
CA ASP A 96 21.95 -11.85 -46.13
C ASP A 96 23.10 -12.78 -46.58
N GLY A 97 23.52 -13.69 -45.70
CA GLY A 97 24.61 -14.63 -45.96
C GLY A 97 26.02 -14.05 -45.74
N ILE A 98 26.15 -12.75 -45.46
CA ILE A 98 27.44 -12.08 -45.24
C ILE A 98 27.65 -11.84 -43.74
N ARG A 99 28.83 -12.15 -43.21
CA ARG A 99 29.17 -11.91 -41.81
C ARG A 99 29.18 -10.40 -41.51
N VAL A 100 28.48 -9.97 -40.46
CA VAL A 100 28.36 -8.55 -40.06
C VAL A 100 28.81 -8.27 -38.62
N SER A 101 29.35 -9.29 -37.94
CA SER A 101 30.04 -9.15 -36.66
C SER A 101 31.38 -9.88 -36.71
N ASP A 102 32.38 -9.36 -36.01
CA ASP A 102 33.55 -10.18 -35.68
C ASP A 102 33.10 -11.41 -34.86
N PRO A 103 33.84 -12.53 -34.90
CA PRO A 103 33.61 -13.66 -34.01
C PRO A 103 33.68 -13.22 -32.55
N GLN A 104 32.58 -13.35 -31.83
CA GLN A 104 32.51 -13.05 -30.41
C GLN A 104 32.79 -14.32 -29.61
N PRO A 105 33.73 -14.31 -28.66
CA PRO A 105 34.03 -15.48 -27.85
C PRO A 105 32.81 -15.88 -27.01
N LEU A 106 32.56 -17.18 -26.90
CA LEU A 106 31.58 -17.70 -25.95
C LEU A 106 32.09 -17.48 -24.52
N PRO A 107 31.22 -17.01 -23.61
CA PRO A 107 31.50 -16.97 -22.18
C PRO A 107 31.91 -18.35 -21.65
N GLU A 108 32.87 -18.40 -20.72
CA GLU A 108 33.39 -19.66 -20.17
C GLU A 108 32.28 -20.55 -19.60
N ASN A 109 31.28 -19.95 -18.94
CA ASN A 109 30.16 -20.67 -18.34
C ASN A 109 29.17 -21.27 -19.36
N LEU A 110 29.29 -20.96 -20.65
CA LEU A 110 28.51 -21.57 -21.74
C LEU A 110 29.27 -22.69 -22.47
N LYS A 111 30.60 -22.75 -22.33
CA LYS A 111 31.42 -23.76 -23.02
C LYS A 111 31.15 -25.14 -22.43
N GLY A 112 31.05 -26.15 -23.29
CA GLY A 112 30.81 -27.54 -22.89
C GLY A 112 29.40 -27.84 -22.38
N LYS A 113 28.50 -26.85 -22.31
CA LYS A 113 27.08 -27.05 -22.01
C LYS A 113 26.26 -27.23 -23.28
N ALA A 114 25.12 -27.89 -23.18
CA ALA A 114 24.12 -27.87 -24.24
C ALA A 114 23.56 -26.46 -24.44
N LEU A 115 23.59 -25.98 -25.68
CA LEU A 115 23.15 -24.64 -26.06
C LEU A 115 21.95 -24.70 -26.99
N PHE A 116 20.90 -23.97 -26.62
CA PHE A 116 19.63 -23.92 -27.32
C PHE A 116 19.55 -22.62 -28.13
N PRO A 117 19.13 -22.67 -29.40
CA PRO A 117 18.82 -21.47 -30.17
C PRO A 117 17.70 -20.72 -29.46
N HIS A 118 17.93 -19.45 -29.20
CA HIS A 118 17.02 -18.65 -28.41
C HIS A 118 16.68 -17.37 -29.17
N VAL A 119 15.38 -17.14 -29.37
CA VAL A 119 14.86 -15.92 -29.98
C VAL A 119 13.81 -15.31 -29.05
N THR A 120 13.99 -14.06 -28.66
CA THR A 120 13.01 -13.27 -27.92
C THR A 120 12.60 -12.07 -28.76
N PHE A 121 11.31 -11.81 -28.88
CA PHE A 121 10.82 -10.73 -29.71
C PHE A 121 9.54 -10.08 -29.17
N ARG A 122 9.34 -8.81 -29.53
CA ARG A 122 8.15 -8.01 -29.18
C ARG A 122 7.71 -7.17 -30.37
N HIS A 123 6.40 -7.17 -30.63
CA HIS A 123 5.75 -6.41 -31.71
C HIS A 123 6.33 -6.66 -33.10
N ILE A 124 6.80 -7.88 -33.36
CA ILE A 124 7.27 -8.30 -34.68
C ILE A 124 6.79 -9.71 -34.97
N SER A 125 6.57 -10.01 -36.25
CA SER A 125 6.29 -11.36 -36.75
C SER A 125 7.54 -11.88 -37.46
N LEU A 126 7.96 -13.10 -37.14
CA LEU A 126 9.21 -13.67 -37.62
C LEU A 126 8.96 -14.96 -38.42
N GLN A 127 9.72 -15.16 -39.49
CA GLN A 127 9.94 -16.45 -40.10
C GLN A 127 11.27 -17.01 -39.58
N LEU A 128 11.24 -18.19 -38.95
CA LEU A 128 12.43 -18.88 -38.46
C LEU A 128 12.80 -20.00 -39.42
N ASN A 129 14.03 -20.01 -39.92
CA ASN A 129 14.57 -21.10 -40.72
C ASN A 129 15.66 -21.85 -39.95
N MET A 130 15.35 -23.11 -39.63
CA MET A 130 16.26 -24.03 -38.93
C MET A 130 17.01 -24.96 -39.90
N GLY A 131 16.71 -24.92 -41.20
CA GLY A 131 17.40 -25.67 -42.23
C GLY A 131 16.48 -26.44 -43.18
N PRO A 132 16.99 -27.48 -43.87
CA PRO A 132 18.39 -27.93 -43.84
C PRO A 132 19.35 -26.98 -44.59
N SER A 133 18.82 -26.09 -45.43
CA SER A 133 19.58 -25.14 -46.25
C SER A 133 19.30 -23.69 -45.85
N PRO A 134 20.28 -22.78 -45.94
CA PRO A 134 20.05 -21.39 -45.61
C PRO A 134 19.27 -20.69 -46.75
N LEU A 135 18.43 -19.73 -46.39
CA LEU A 135 17.68 -18.82 -47.24
C LEU A 135 18.63 -17.95 -48.06
N LYS A 136 19.83 -17.68 -47.52
CA LYS A 136 20.89 -16.93 -48.18
C LYS A 136 22.19 -17.73 -48.12
N ALA A 137 22.82 -17.91 -49.27
CA ALA A 137 24.04 -18.70 -49.37
C ALA A 137 25.15 -18.13 -48.47
N LEU A 138 25.80 -19.01 -47.70
CA LEU A 138 26.97 -18.69 -46.90
C LEU A 138 28.24 -18.86 -47.74
N PRO A 139 29.33 -18.11 -47.47
CA PRO A 139 30.60 -18.24 -48.20
C PRO A 139 31.39 -19.51 -47.83
N PHE A 140 30.81 -20.40 -47.03
CA PHE A 140 31.39 -21.66 -46.59
C PHE A 140 30.27 -22.69 -46.33
N GLN A 141 30.63 -23.96 -46.21
CA GLN A 141 29.67 -25.01 -45.83
C GLN A 141 29.43 -25.00 -44.33
N CYS A 142 28.17 -24.96 -43.92
CA CYS A 142 27.77 -25.01 -42.52
C CYS A 142 26.55 -25.91 -42.35
N ARG A 143 26.56 -26.77 -41.32
CA ARG A 143 25.35 -27.51 -40.93
C ARG A 143 24.38 -26.57 -40.21
N MET A 144 23.14 -26.57 -40.67
CA MET A 144 22.04 -25.94 -39.95
C MET A 144 21.49 -26.87 -38.87
N LEU A 145 20.69 -26.34 -37.95
CA LEU A 145 20.23 -27.09 -36.79
C LEU A 145 19.26 -28.23 -37.11
N GLN A 146 18.43 -28.10 -38.14
CA GLN A 146 17.56 -29.20 -38.59
C GLN A 146 18.36 -30.42 -39.03
N SER A 147 19.58 -30.21 -39.53
CA SER A 147 20.53 -31.25 -39.91
C SER A 147 21.67 -31.40 -38.91
N ALA A 148 21.43 -31.04 -37.64
CA ALA A 148 22.40 -31.25 -36.57
C ALA A 148 22.77 -32.73 -36.43
N ALA A 149 24.06 -33.00 -36.23
CA ALA A 149 24.53 -34.36 -36.06
C ALA A 149 24.02 -34.91 -34.73
N LYS A 150 23.56 -36.18 -34.72
CA LYS A 150 23.10 -36.85 -33.50
C LYS A 150 24.14 -36.86 -32.37
N ALA A 151 25.43 -36.85 -32.72
CA ALA A 151 26.52 -36.82 -31.75
C ALA A 151 26.68 -35.45 -31.05
N ASP A 152 26.10 -34.38 -31.62
CA ASP A 152 26.29 -33.00 -31.15
C ASP A 152 25.03 -32.44 -30.47
N VAL A 153 23.97 -33.26 -30.32
CA VAL A 153 22.70 -32.86 -29.71
C VAL A 153 22.27 -33.86 -28.65
N GLU A 154 21.58 -33.37 -27.63
CA GLU A 154 20.91 -34.19 -26.63
C GLU A 154 19.38 -34.03 -26.75
N VAL A 155 18.64 -35.08 -26.42
CA VAL A 155 17.18 -35.04 -26.41
C VAL A 155 16.74 -34.44 -25.07
N SER A 156 16.09 -33.28 -25.11
CA SER A 156 15.48 -32.69 -23.92
C SER A 156 14.18 -33.43 -23.57
N PRO A 157 13.98 -33.86 -22.31
CA PRO A 157 12.73 -34.49 -21.89
C PRO A 157 11.58 -33.49 -21.97
N ASP A 158 10.45 -33.89 -22.56
CA ASP A 158 9.24 -33.05 -22.59
C ASP A 158 8.53 -33.12 -21.22
N PRO A 159 8.52 -32.03 -20.43
CA PRO A 159 7.91 -32.03 -19.10
C PRO A 159 6.39 -32.24 -19.16
N SER A 160 5.75 -31.98 -20.30
CA SER A 160 4.31 -32.19 -20.49
C SER A 160 3.91 -33.67 -20.44
N LEU A 161 4.87 -34.58 -20.70
CA LEU A 161 4.66 -36.03 -20.68
C LEU A 161 4.65 -36.63 -19.27
N ALA A 162 4.93 -35.84 -18.23
CA ALA A 162 4.88 -36.29 -16.83
C ALA A 162 3.45 -36.65 -16.35
N GLY A 163 2.41 -36.25 -17.10
CA GLY A 163 1.02 -36.72 -16.98
C GLY A 163 0.21 -36.19 -15.80
N LYS A 164 0.84 -35.75 -14.71
CA LYS A 164 0.17 -35.11 -13.57
C LYS A 164 0.92 -33.86 -13.11
N PHE A 165 0.16 -32.79 -12.90
CA PHE A 165 0.64 -31.47 -12.49
C PHE A 165 -0.14 -31.00 -11.27
N GLU A 166 0.46 -30.12 -10.48
CA GLU A 166 -0.19 -29.52 -9.32
C GLU A 166 -0.56 -28.06 -9.58
N VAL A 167 -1.73 -27.67 -9.09
CA VAL A 167 -2.19 -26.27 -9.01
C VAL A 167 -2.32 -25.92 -7.55
N LEU A 168 -1.37 -25.14 -7.05
CA LEU A 168 -1.32 -24.70 -5.66
C LEU A 168 -2.07 -23.38 -5.50
N VAL A 169 -2.94 -23.30 -4.51
CA VAL A 169 -3.68 -22.09 -4.14
C VAL A 169 -3.33 -21.74 -2.69
N PRO A 170 -2.32 -20.90 -2.45
CA PRO A 170 -1.98 -20.45 -1.10
C PRO A 170 -3.04 -19.51 -0.53
N VAL A 171 -3.47 -19.79 0.70
CA VAL A 171 -4.40 -18.98 1.48
C VAL A 171 -3.65 -18.47 2.72
N GLY A 172 -3.29 -17.20 2.70
CA GLY A 172 -2.56 -16.53 3.77
C GLY A 172 -3.22 -15.21 4.14
N ILE A 173 -2.89 -14.70 5.32
CA ILE A 173 -3.45 -13.45 5.83
C ILE A 173 -2.69 -12.26 5.20
N PRO A 174 -3.40 -11.20 4.76
CA PRO A 174 -2.75 -10.01 4.21
C PRO A 174 -1.77 -9.42 5.24
N ASP A 175 -0.59 -9.02 4.78
CA ASP A 175 0.46 -8.37 5.59
C ASP A 175 1.10 -9.27 6.68
N GLU A 176 0.75 -10.56 6.73
CA GLU A 176 1.32 -11.56 7.64
C GLU A 176 2.27 -12.51 6.91
N GLY A 177 3.09 -11.97 6.00
CA GLY A 177 4.19 -12.72 5.38
C GLY A 177 3.78 -13.68 4.26
N THR A 178 2.57 -13.54 3.70
CA THR A 178 2.08 -14.38 2.59
C THR A 178 3.03 -14.37 1.39
N PHE A 179 3.46 -13.18 0.93
CA PHE A 179 4.41 -13.07 -0.19
C PHE A 179 5.85 -13.46 0.20
N ASP A 180 6.28 -13.21 1.43
CA ASP A 180 7.58 -13.65 1.94
C ASP A 180 7.71 -15.19 1.94
N TRP A 181 6.61 -15.86 2.30
CA TRP A 181 6.49 -17.32 2.24
C TRP A 181 6.50 -17.78 0.79
N LEU A 182 5.72 -17.13 -0.08
CA LEU A 182 5.65 -17.45 -1.50
C LEU A 182 7.03 -17.41 -2.17
N ASP A 183 7.79 -16.34 -1.93
CA ASP A 183 9.14 -16.19 -2.48
C ASP A 183 10.08 -17.30 -1.97
N GLY A 184 9.97 -17.65 -0.68
CA GLY A 184 10.71 -18.78 -0.11
C GLY A 184 10.31 -20.13 -0.70
N PHE A 185 9.02 -20.34 -0.96
CA PHE A 185 8.49 -21.57 -1.56
C PHE A 185 8.98 -21.72 -3.00
N LEU A 186 8.88 -20.68 -3.83
CA LEU A 186 9.30 -20.71 -5.23
C LEU A 186 10.82 -20.86 -5.37
N GLN A 187 11.61 -20.29 -4.46
CA GLN A 187 13.06 -20.50 -4.44
C GLN A 187 13.43 -21.97 -4.19
N LYS A 188 12.70 -22.65 -3.30
CA LYS A 188 12.91 -24.09 -3.03
C LYS A 188 12.29 -25.00 -4.11
N ASN A 189 11.28 -24.50 -4.81
CA ASN A 189 10.51 -25.26 -5.81
C ASN A 189 10.45 -24.51 -7.15
N PRO A 190 11.59 -24.36 -7.86
CA PRO A 190 11.69 -23.56 -9.07
C PRO A 190 10.89 -24.11 -10.27
N HIS A 191 10.33 -25.32 -10.14
CA HIS A 191 9.51 -25.97 -11.16
C HIS A 191 8.03 -25.53 -11.15
N TYR A 192 7.58 -24.75 -10.16
CA TYR A 192 6.26 -24.11 -10.18
C TYR A 192 6.32 -22.76 -10.88
N VAL A 193 5.31 -22.51 -11.73
CA VAL A 193 5.09 -21.20 -12.33
C VAL A 193 4.10 -20.40 -11.48
N GLU A 194 4.56 -19.25 -10.97
CA GLU A 194 3.69 -18.31 -10.28
C GLU A 194 2.71 -17.65 -11.26
N LEU A 195 1.42 -17.68 -10.92
CA LEU A 195 0.35 -16.95 -11.58
C LEU A 195 -0.14 -15.86 -10.63
N SER A 196 0.35 -14.64 -10.85
CA SER A 196 0.00 -13.46 -10.06
C SER A 196 0.21 -12.19 -10.88
N ASP A 197 -0.44 -11.11 -10.48
CA ASP A 197 -0.28 -9.82 -11.15
C ASP A 197 1.14 -9.26 -10.96
N ARG A 198 1.78 -9.47 -9.79
CA ARG A 198 3.19 -9.09 -9.58
C ARG A 198 4.13 -9.84 -10.52
N LYS A 199 3.81 -11.09 -10.86
CA LYS A 199 4.63 -11.87 -11.79
C LYS A 199 4.46 -11.41 -13.23
N ILE A 200 3.24 -11.03 -13.63
CA ILE A 200 2.99 -10.41 -14.93
C ILE A 200 3.75 -9.07 -15.03
N GLN A 201 3.77 -8.27 -13.96
CA GLN A 201 4.54 -7.02 -13.91
C GLN A 201 6.07 -7.26 -14.00
N ASP A 202 6.59 -8.33 -13.38
CA ASP A 202 7.98 -8.77 -13.53
C ASP A 202 8.29 -9.18 -14.98
N TRP A 203 7.40 -9.91 -15.65
CA TRP A 203 7.57 -10.23 -17.08
C TRP A 203 7.55 -8.98 -17.96
N ALA A 204 6.64 -8.04 -17.70
CA ALA A 204 6.60 -6.76 -18.37
C ALA A 204 7.94 -6.01 -18.19
N ALA A 205 8.46 -5.94 -16.95
CA ALA A 205 9.75 -5.33 -16.66
C ALA A 205 10.91 -5.98 -17.41
N ARG A 206 10.99 -7.32 -17.39
CA ARG A 206 12.02 -8.10 -18.11
C ARG A 206 11.92 -7.96 -19.63
N SER A 207 10.72 -7.72 -20.15
CA SER A 207 10.52 -7.40 -21.57
C SER A 207 10.98 -5.97 -21.94
N GLY A 208 11.44 -5.17 -20.97
CA GLY A 208 11.87 -3.79 -21.17
C GLY A 208 10.75 -2.76 -20.99
N MET A 209 9.67 -3.08 -20.27
CA MET A 209 8.65 -2.10 -19.90
C MET A 209 8.87 -1.59 -18.47
N PRO A 210 9.16 -0.30 -18.24
CA PRO A 210 9.45 0.20 -16.91
C PRO A 210 8.25 0.00 -15.99
N LYS A 211 8.50 -0.43 -14.74
CA LYS A 211 7.44 -0.60 -13.74
C LYS A 211 6.75 0.74 -13.47
N PRO A 212 5.42 0.84 -13.59
CA PRO A 212 4.71 2.07 -13.28
C PRO A 212 4.84 2.39 -11.80
N LYS A 213 5.11 3.65 -11.47
CA LYS A 213 5.13 4.15 -10.09
C LYS A 213 3.85 4.92 -9.83
N VAL A 214 2.83 4.22 -9.34
CA VAL A 214 1.51 4.82 -9.03
C VAL A 214 1.22 4.60 -7.55
N ALA A 215 0.72 5.65 -6.89
CA ALA A 215 0.28 5.59 -5.49
C ALA A 215 -0.92 4.65 -5.35
N GLY A 216 -0.99 3.90 -4.25
CA GLY A 216 -2.10 2.99 -3.94
C GLY A 216 -2.00 1.58 -4.53
N ALA A 217 -0.89 1.25 -5.22
CA ALA A 217 -0.59 -0.13 -5.59
C ALA A 217 -0.31 -1.00 -4.35
N CYS A 218 -0.70 -2.28 -4.41
CA CYS A 218 -0.44 -3.28 -3.38
C CYS A 218 0.26 -4.51 -3.98
N ASN A 219 0.77 -5.42 -3.15
CA ASN A 219 1.46 -6.62 -3.66
C ASN A 219 0.51 -7.53 -4.44
N ASP A 220 -0.76 -7.60 -4.06
CA ASP A 220 -1.77 -8.43 -4.75
C ASP A 220 -2.22 -7.84 -6.09
N LYS A 221 -2.40 -6.52 -6.13
CA LYS A 221 -2.80 -5.74 -7.31
C LYS A 221 -1.81 -4.59 -7.55
N PRO A 222 -0.66 -4.88 -8.17
CA PRO A 222 0.27 -3.84 -8.61
C PRO A 222 -0.32 -3.02 -9.76
N SER A 223 0.24 -1.82 -10.00
CA SER A 223 -0.21 -0.96 -11.10
C SER A 223 0.24 -1.48 -12.47
N PHE A 224 -0.69 -1.45 -13.43
CA PHE A 224 -0.49 -1.77 -14.84
C PHE A 224 -0.64 -0.55 -15.76
N THR A 225 -0.46 0.69 -15.26
CA THR A 225 -0.55 1.89 -16.11
C THR A 225 0.67 2.01 -17.04
N TYR A 226 0.74 1.17 -18.06
CA TYR A 226 1.81 1.13 -19.06
C TYR A 226 1.52 2.03 -20.25
N ASN A 227 0.33 2.65 -20.31
CA ASN A 227 -0.21 3.38 -21.46
C ASN A 227 -0.37 2.45 -22.69
N VAL A 228 -0.69 1.18 -22.44
CA VAL A 228 -0.97 0.17 -23.47
C VAL A 228 -2.36 -0.39 -23.17
N PRO A 229 -3.39 -0.08 -23.97
CA PRO A 229 -4.78 -0.41 -23.63
C PRO A 229 -5.00 -1.87 -23.22
N SER A 230 -4.39 -2.83 -23.93
CA SER A 230 -4.51 -4.27 -23.65
C SER A 230 -3.79 -4.75 -22.38
N MET A 231 -2.92 -3.92 -21.80
CA MET A 231 -2.28 -4.19 -20.51
C MET A 231 -3.01 -3.49 -19.37
N ASP A 232 -3.50 -2.29 -19.62
CA ASP A 232 -4.08 -1.40 -18.61
C ASP A 232 -5.54 -1.79 -18.28
N ASP A 233 -6.27 -2.45 -19.20
CA ASP A 233 -7.70 -2.79 -19.08
C ASP A 233 -8.00 -4.20 -18.53
N GLY A 234 -6.97 -4.94 -18.09
CA GLY A 234 -7.12 -6.30 -17.59
C GLY A 234 -7.25 -7.39 -18.67
N SER A 235 -7.14 -7.06 -19.96
CA SER A 235 -7.19 -8.04 -21.06
C SER A 235 -6.07 -9.08 -20.95
N LEU A 236 -4.85 -8.66 -20.60
CA LEU A 236 -3.71 -9.56 -20.41
C LEU A 236 -3.99 -10.64 -19.35
N GLN A 237 -4.54 -10.26 -18.21
CA GLN A 237 -4.90 -11.16 -17.13
C GLN A 237 -5.97 -12.16 -17.58
N ARG A 238 -6.97 -11.71 -18.34
CA ARG A 238 -8.02 -12.57 -18.91
C ARG A 238 -7.44 -13.62 -19.87
N VAL A 239 -6.52 -13.20 -20.75
CA VAL A 239 -5.82 -14.12 -21.68
C VAL A 239 -4.93 -15.11 -20.92
N MET A 240 -4.20 -14.66 -19.91
CA MET A 240 -3.41 -15.57 -19.06
C MET A 240 -4.30 -16.60 -18.36
N LYS A 241 -5.45 -16.18 -17.83
CA LYS A 241 -6.42 -17.05 -17.16
C LYS A 241 -7.05 -18.08 -18.12
N SER A 242 -7.17 -17.79 -19.43
CA SER A 242 -7.69 -18.73 -20.41
C SER A 242 -6.66 -19.72 -20.95
N ILE A 243 -5.39 -19.29 -21.11
CA ILE A 243 -4.32 -20.12 -21.66
C ILE A 243 -3.72 -21.06 -20.61
N THR A 244 -3.59 -20.61 -19.36
CA THR A 244 -2.88 -21.37 -18.31
C THR A 244 -3.39 -22.80 -18.09
N PRO A 245 -4.71 -23.11 -18.11
CA PRO A 245 -5.17 -24.49 -17.96
C PRO A 245 -4.87 -25.38 -19.17
N MET A 246 -4.62 -24.79 -20.35
CA MET A 246 -4.28 -25.55 -21.56
C MET A 246 -2.82 -25.99 -21.59
N VAL A 247 -1.98 -25.44 -20.69
CA VAL A 247 -0.55 -25.66 -20.70
C VAL A 247 -0.17 -26.60 -19.53
N PRO A 248 0.25 -27.84 -19.81
CA PRO A 248 0.55 -28.84 -18.78
C PRO A 248 1.85 -28.50 -18.03
N ARG A 249 1.74 -27.93 -16.82
CA ARG A 249 2.86 -27.66 -15.90
C ARG A 249 2.36 -27.38 -14.47
N ASN A 250 3.27 -27.37 -13.51
CA ASN A 250 2.95 -27.02 -12.13
C ASN A 250 2.72 -25.51 -11.98
N TYR A 251 1.62 -25.13 -11.32
CA TYR A 251 1.22 -23.75 -11.10
C TYR A 251 1.07 -23.43 -9.62
N LEU A 252 1.36 -22.18 -9.27
CA LEU A 252 0.98 -21.60 -7.98
C LEU A 252 0.18 -20.33 -8.27
N VAL A 253 -1.11 -20.32 -7.92
CA VAL A 253 -2.04 -19.22 -8.16
C VAL A 253 -2.08 -18.31 -6.94
N MET A 254 -1.43 -17.15 -7.03
CA MET A 254 -1.35 -16.19 -5.94
C MET A 254 -2.20 -14.96 -6.25
N GLU A 255 -3.37 -14.89 -5.60
CA GLU A 255 -4.17 -13.68 -5.45
C GLU A 255 -4.69 -13.65 -3.99
N VAL A 256 -4.11 -12.84 -3.10
CA VAL A 256 -4.41 -12.81 -1.64
C VAL A 256 -5.90 -12.69 -1.40
N LYS A 257 -6.55 -11.70 -2.03
CA LYS A 257 -7.98 -11.48 -1.86
C LYS A 257 -8.78 -12.66 -2.38
N SER A 258 -8.54 -13.08 -3.62
CA SER A 258 -9.30 -14.15 -4.27
C SER A 258 -9.13 -15.50 -3.57
N ASN A 259 -7.95 -15.75 -2.99
CA ASN A 259 -7.66 -16.97 -2.26
C ASN A 259 -8.31 -16.98 -0.86
N LEU A 260 -8.70 -15.83 -0.30
CA LEU A 260 -9.47 -15.75 0.95
C LEU A 260 -10.98 -15.81 0.74
N VAL A 261 -11.49 -15.54 -0.47
CA VAL A 261 -12.92 -15.55 -0.79
C VAL A 261 -13.33 -16.89 -1.40
N LYS A 262 -14.31 -17.58 -0.79
CA LYS A 262 -14.75 -18.93 -1.18
C LYS A 262 -15.21 -18.99 -2.63
N GLU A 263 -16.04 -18.06 -3.04
CA GLU A 263 -16.62 -18.01 -4.38
C GLU A 263 -15.54 -17.84 -5.46
N GLU A 264 -14.50 -17.07 -5.18
CA GLU A 264 -13.40 -16.79 -6.12
C GLU A 264 -12.37 -17.91 -6.18
N ARG A 265 -12.14 -18.62 -5.06
CA ARG A 265 -11.44 -19.90 -5.08
C ARG A 265 -12.16 -20.89 -5.99
N MET A 266 -13.46 -21.08 -5.81
CA MET A 266 -14.25 -21.98 -6.66
C MET A 266 -14.18 -21.59 -8.14
N GLU A 267 -14.24 -20.30 -8.47
CA GLU A 267 -14.06 -19.84 -9.86
C GLU A 267 -12.68 -20.19 -10.41
N THR A 268 -11.64 -20.04 -9.60
CA THR A 268 -10.26 -20.39 -9.98
C THR A 268 -10.14 -21.88 -10.24
N LEU A 269 -10.70 -22.73 -9.38
CA LEU A 269 -10.66 -24.18 -9.52
C LEU A 269 -11.42 -24.69 -10.74
N LYS A 270 -12.52 -24.03 -11.13
CA LYS A 270 -13.28 -24.37 -12.35
C LYS A 270 -12.43 -24.31 -13.62
N ARG A 271 -11.41 -23.45 -13.64
CA ARG A 271 -10.50 -23.31 -14.80
C ARG A 271 -9.55 -24.50 -14.94
N PHE A 272 -9.15 -25.10 -13.83
CA PHE A 272 -8.24 -26.26 -13.79
C PHE A 272 -9.02 -27.57 -13.55
N ASN A 273 -9.98 -27.84 -14.42
CA ASN A 273 -10.87 -29.01 -14.31
C ASN A 273 -10.39 -30.25 -15.08
N THR A 274 -9.28 -30.15 -15.80
CA THR A 274 -8.74 -31.28 -16.57
C THR A 274 -8.09 -32.32 -15.63
N PRO A 275 -8.19 -33.63 -15.92
CA PRO A 275 -7.75 -34.70 -14.99
C PRO A 275 -6.24 -34.73 -14.69
N ASN A 276 -5.44 -34.02 -15.49
CA ASN A 276 -4.00 -33.90 -15.30
C ASN A 276 -3.62 -32.89 -14.19
N PHE A 277 -4.56 -32.10 -13.65
CA PHE A 277 -4.29 -31.19 -12.53
C PHE A 277 -4.82 -31.72 -11.21
N LYS A 278 -3.93 -31.80 -10.22
CA LYS A 278 -4.25 -31.94 -8.81
C LYS A 278 -4.30 -30.55 -8.17
N LYS A 279 -5.45 -30.16 -7.62
CA LYS A 279 -5.68 -28.87 -6.98
C LYS A 279 -5.44 -28.97 -5.48
N VAL A 280 -4.52 -28.16 -4.97
CA VAL A 280 -4.11 -28.19 -3.56
C VAL A 280 -4.22 -26.80 -2.95
N ALA A 281 -4.97 -26.65 -1.88
CA ALA A 281 -4.94 -25.43 -1.07
C ALA A 281 -3.79 -25.50 -0.05
N LEU A 282 -3.02 -24.44 0.07
CA LEU A 282 -1.94 -24.31 1.05
C LEU A 282 -2.30 -23.22 2.05
N VAL A 283 -2.70 -23.59 3.26
CA VAL A 283 -3.05 -22.64 4.33
C VAL A 283 -1.77 -22.22 5.06
N VAL A 284 -1.45 -20.94 4.97
CA VAL A 284 -0.22 -20.30 5.47
C VAL A 284 -0.61 -19.20 6.46
N MET A 285 -1.03 -19.59 7.66
CA MET A 285 -1.47 -18.67 8.71
C MET A 285 -1.41 -19.34 10.09
N GLY A 286 -1.43 -18.53 11.15
CA GLY A 286 -1.14 -18.98 12.51
C GLY A 286 0.33 -18.75 12.86
N GLU A 287 0.87 -19.54 13.80
CA GLU A 287 2.25 -19.40 14.23
C GLU A 287 3.22 -19.87 13.13
N PRO A 288 4.08 -19.00 12.57
CA PRO A 288 4.96 -19.40 11.49
C PRO A 288 5.96 -20.48 11.92
N ASP A 289 6.33 -21.33 10.97
CA ASP A 289 7.34 -22.34 11.21
C ASP A 289 8.72 -21.72 11.54
N ILE A 290 9.61 -22.55 12.10
CA ILE A 290 10.94 -22.11 12.55
C ILE A 290 11.77 -21.58 11.37
N GLN A 291 11.63 -22.17 10.18
CA GLN A 291 12.41 -21.76 9.00
C GLN A 291 12.00 -20.36 8.54
N PHE A 292 10.69 -20.07 8.53
CA PHE A 292 10.15 -18.76 8.20
C PHE A 292 10.65 -17.71 9.20
N LYS A 293 10.52 -17.97 10.51
CA LYS A 293 11.00 -17.06 11.56
C LYS A 293 12.48 -16.75 11.42
N GLN A 294 13.32 -17.77 11.22
CA GLN A 294 14.76 -17.58 11.03
C GLN A 294 15.07 -16.72 9.81
N LYS A 295 14.35 -16.94 8.69
CA LYS A 295 14.49 -16.11 7.49
C LYS A 295 14.10 -14.65 7.76
N SER A 296 12.97 -14.42 8.43
CA SER A 296 12.53 -13.08 8.84
C SER A 296 13.55 -12.40 9.76
N TYR A 297 14.07 -13.10 10.77
CA TYR A 297 15.07 -12.56 11.70
C TYR A 297 16.39 -12.22 10.99
N THR A 298 16.83 -13.09 10.08
CA THR A 298 18.05 -12.85 9.29
C THR A 298 17.88 -11.60 8.43
N ALA A 299 16.74 -11.46 7.76
CA ALA A 299 16.49 -10.29 6.92
C ALA A 299 16.35 -9.00 7.75
N LEU A 300 15.70 -9.05 8.91
CA LEU A 300 15.60 -7.92 9.84
C LEU A 300 16.98 -7.50 10.39
N LEU A 301 17.86 -8.46 10.67
CA LEU A 301 19.25 -8.19 11.06
C LEU A 301 20.01 -7.49 9.94
N VAL A 302 19.86 -7.94 8.69
CA VAL A 302 20.49 -7.29 7.53
C VAL A 302 20.00 -5.85 7.36
N GLU A 303 18.69 -5.62 7.46
CA GLU A 303 18.11 -4.27 7.37
C GLU A 303 18.60 -3.36 8.51
N LYS A 304 18.62 -3.89 9.74
CA LYS A 304 19.13 -3.17 10.91
C LYS A 304 20.62 -2.84 10.77
N GLN A 305 21.42 -3.78 10.27
CA GLN A 305 22.85 -3.55 10.01
C GLN A 305 23.03 -2.47 8.94
N ALA A 306 22.30 -2.53 7.82
CA ALA A 306 22.38 -1.52 6.78
C ALA A 306 22.01 -0.11 7.28
N ARG A 307 21.02 -0.01 8.19
CA ARG A 307 20.69 1.26 8.85
C ARG A 307 21.82 1.75 9.75
N LEU A 308 22.36 0.88 10.60
CA LEU A 308 23.50 1.20 11.48
C LEU A 308 24.73 1.63 10.68
N ASP A 309 25.05 0.94 9.58
CA ASP A 309 26.15 1.27 8.69
C ASP A 309 25.95 2.66 8.05
N THR A 310 24.71 2.96 7.63
CA THR A 310 24.37 4.25 7.02
C THR A 310 24.47 5.39 8.03
N GLU A 311 23.92 5.19 9.23
CA GLU A 311 24.02 6.16 10.33
C GLU A 311 25.47 6.38 10.78
N TRP A 312 26.25 5.31 10.88
CA TRP A 312 27.68 5.38 11.21
C TRP A 312 28.47 6.15 10.14
N LYS A 313 28.26 5.85 8.86
CA LYS A 313 28.87 6.60 7.74
C LYS A 313 28.47 8.08 7.77
N ALA A 314 27.20 8.38 8.05
CA ALA A 314 26.72 9.75 8.16
C ALA A 314 27.35 10.50 9.34
N LYS A 315 27.48 9.86 10.51
CA LYS A 315 28.14 10.42 11.70
C LYS A 315 29.63 10.63 11.47
N LYS A 316 30.33 9.68 10.87
CA LYS A 316 31.76 9.78 10.53
C LYS A 316 32.01 10.92 9.53
N ALA A 317 31.16 11.05 8.50
CA ALA A 317 31.21 12.15 7.56
C ALA A 317 30.89 13.52 8.21
N ALA A 318 29.92 13.57 9.12
CA ALA A 318 29.57 14.80 9.85
C ALA A 318 30.69 15.24 10.80
N ALA A 319 31.28 14.30 11.55
CA ALA A 319 32.42 14.55 12.43
C ALA A 319 33.63 15.08 11.63
N LYS A 320 33.93 14.47 10.48
CA LYS A 320 34.98 14.96 9.57
C LYS A 320 34.71 16.39 9.09
N ARG A 321 33.50 16.68 8.61
CA ARG A 321 33.10 18.04 8.17
C ARG A 321 33.17 19.08 9.29
N GLN A 322 32.79 18.70 10.51
CA GLN A 322 32.86 19.59 11.67
C GLN A 322 34.31 19.92 12.04
N LYS A 323 35.22 18.93 11.98
CA LYS A 323 36.66 19.13 12.16
C LYS A 323 37.24 20.07 11.09
N GLU A 324 36.95 19.81 9.81
CA GLU A 324 37.39 20.67 8.70
C GLU A 324 36.89 22.12 8.86
N LEU A 325 35.65 22.32 9.29
CA LEU A 325 35.08 23.64 9.53
C LEU A 325 35.74 24.36 10.71
N GLN A 326 36.03 23.65 11.80
CA GLN A 326 36.75 24.20 12.96
C GLN A 326 38.17 24.60 12.59
N GLU A 327 38.87 23.78 11.80
CA GLU A 327 40.22 24.08 11.32
C GLU A 327 40.24 25.32 10.41
N MET A 328 39.28 25.41 9.48
CA MET A 328 39.11 26.58 8.61
C MET A 328 38.81 27.86 9.39
N ARG A 329 37.96 27.78 10.43
CA ARG A 329 37.70 28.92 11.34
C ARG A 329 38.96 29.34 12.08
N ARG A 330 39.73 28.38 12.62
CA ARG A 330 41.00 28.66 13.31
C ARG A 330 42.00 29.37 12.38
N LYS A 331 42.17 28.87 11.14
CA LYS A 331 43.04 29.50 10.13
C LYS A 331 42.57 30.92 9.79
N ALA A 332 41.27 31.14 9.66
CA ALA A 332 40.71 32.46 9.38
C ALA A 332 40.91 33.45 10.55
N ASP A 333 40.71 33.00 11.79
CA ASP A 333 40.94 33.82 12.98
C ASP A 333 42.42 34.18 13.16
N GLU A 334 43.34 33.24 12.90
CA GLU A 334 44.79 33.50 12.89
C GLU A 334 45.18 34.52 11.81
N GLN A 335 44.66 34.39 10.59
CA GLN A 335 44.89 35.38 9.53
C GLN A 335 44.33 36.76 9.88
N ARG A 336 43.13 36.81 10.48
CA ARG A 336 42.52 38.06 10.93
C ARG A 336 43.36 38.73 12.02
N LYS A 337 43.89 37.95 12.96
CA LYS A 337 44.78 38.46 14.03
C LYS A 337 46.09 38.99 13.46
N LYS A 338 46.72 38.28 12.52
CA LYS A 338 47.92 38.76 11.80
C LYS A 338 47.66 40.08 11.07
N LYS A 339 46.55 40.18 10.33
CA LYS A 339 46.17 41.44 9.65
C LYS A 339 45.92 42.59 10.63
N LEU A 340 45.33 42.31 11.79
CA LEU A 340 45.12 43.31 12.85
C LEU A 340 46.45 43.78 13.47
N GLU A 341 47.39 42.86 13.72
CA GLU A 341 48.73 43.20 14.24
C GLU A 341 49.57 43.96 13.20
N GLU A 342 49.49 43.60 11.92
CA GLU A 342 50.11 44.37 10.82
C GLU A 342 49.51 45.78 10.69
N ALA A 343 48.18 45.92 10.86
CA ALA A 343 47.52 47.22 10.86
C ALA A 343 47.97 48.09 12.06
N LYS A 344 48.08 47.51 13.26
CA LYS A 344 48.60 48.21 14.44
C LYS A 344 50.06 48.61 14.30
N LYS A 345 50.91 47.76 13.71
CA LYS A 345 52.30 48.10 13.39
C LYS A 345 52.42 49.19 12.32
N LYS A 346 51.44 49.31 11.41
CA LYS A 346 51.37 50.42 10.44
C LYS A 346 50.90 51.72 11.10
N GLU A 347 49.97 51.66 12.05
CA GLU A 347 49.53 52.83 12.84
C GLU A 347 50.59 53.34 13.83
N GLU A 348 51.41 52.45 14.42
CA GLU A 348 52.55 52.84 15.27
C GLU A 348 53.83 53.18 14.48
N GLY A 349 53.83 52.97 13.16
CA GLY A 349 54.96 53.22 12.25
C GLY A 349 54.97 54.59 11.56
N GLU A 350 53.90 55.39 11.65
CA GLU A 350 53.86 56.77 11.16
C GLU A 350 54.23 57.76 12.27
N THR A 351 55.44 57.62 12.84
CA THR A 351 56.21 58.73 13.44
C THR A 351 57.70 58.33 13.55
N LYS A 352 58.44 58.40 12.44
CA LYS A 352 59.79 59.01 12.33
C LYS A 352 60.48 58.68 10.99
N ASP A 353 61.18 59.71 10.51
CA ASP A 353 61.97 59.84 9.28
C ASP A 353 63.06 58.79 9.04
N GLU A 354 63.59 58.87 7.81
CA GLU A 354 64.66 58.11 7.16
C GLU A 354 65.95 57.83 7.98
N GLU A 355 66.59 56.74 7.52
CA GLU A 355 68.02 56.40 7.51
C GLU A 355 68.65 55.42 8.53
N THR A 356 69.32 54.44 7.92
CA THR A 356 70.44 53.57 8.32
C THR A 356 70.24 52.24 9.08
N GLU A 357 70.48 51.17 8.29
CA GLU A 357 71.35 50.01 8.52
C GLU A 357 71.02 48.90 9.54
N MET A 358 70.79 47.72 8.93
CA MET A 358 71.49 46.45 9.14
C MET A 358 71.19 45.54 10.34
N LYS A 359 70.69 44.35 9.93
CA LYS A 359 71.24 42.99 10.16
C LYS A 359 70.67 42.11 11.27
N GLU A 360 70.46 40.85 10.82
CA GLU A 360 70.60 39.56 11.53
C GLU A 360 69.64 39.33 12.70
N GLU A 361 69.03 38.18 12.94
CA GLU A 361 69.13 36.79 12.49
C GLU A 361 67.74 36.20 12.88
N GLU A 362 67.08 35.44 12.02
CA GLU A 362 67.15 33.98 12.03
C GLU A 362 66.79 33.32 13.39
N VAL A 363 65.76 32.45 13.37
CA VAL A 363 65.80 31.07 13.88
C VAL A 363 64.39 30.59 14.30
N LYS A 364 63.91 29.63 13.50
CA LYS A 364 63.12 28.42 13.83
C LYS A 364 61.91 28.54 14.76
N LYS A 365 60.77 28.07 14.22
CA LYS A 365 60.36 26.68 14.49
C LYS A 365 59.37 26.18 13.43
N GLU A 366 59.86 25.23 12.63
CA GLU A 366 59.06 24.07 12.26
C GLU A 366 58.44 23.49 13.52
N GLU A 367 57.13 23.37 13.52
CA GLU A 367 56.47 22.18 14.04
C GLU A 367 55.35 21.85 13.05
N VAL A 368 55.69 21.00 12.08
CA VAL A 368 54.72 20.09 11.48
C VAL A 368 54.18 19.26 12.65
N LYS A 369 53.10 19.73 13.29
CA LYS A 369 52.20 18.82 13.97
C LYS A 369 51.59 17.97 12.87
N GLN A 370 52.16 16.78 12.69
CA GLN A 370 51.38 15.62 12.29
C GLN A 370 50.06 15.71 13.07
N GLU A 371 48.97 16.00 12.37
CA GLU A 371 47.64 15.70 12.87
C GLU A 371 47.68 14.21 13.19
N LYS A 372 47.83 13.89 14.47
CA LYS A 372 47.35 12.61 14.96
C LYS A 372 45.90 12.56 14.51
N ASP A 373 45.53 11.50 13.80
CA ASP A 373 44.16 11.04 13.68
C ASP A 373 43.59 10.97 15.10
N GLU A 374 43.04 12.08 15.59
CA GLU A 374 42.31 12.10 16.84
C GLU A 374 41.04 11.30 16.59
N ASP A 375 41.02 10.11 17.20
CA ASP A 375 39.89 9.18 17.22
C ASP A 375 38.57 9.96 17.33
N ASP A 376 37.69 9.78 16.35
CA ASP A 376 36.37 10.40 16.33
C ASP A 376 35.43 9.77 17.37
N GLY A 377 35.91 8.76 18.13
CA GLY A 377 35.17 8.04 19.16
C GLY A 377 34.11 7.11 18.59
N LEU A 378 34.07 6.93 17.25
CA LEU A 378 33.11 6.08 16.54
C LEU A 378 33.72 4.76 16.09
N GLY A 379 35.03 4.56 16.28
CA GLY A 379 35.77 3.36 15.92
C GLY A 379 35.93 3.15 14.40
N ASP A 380 36.62 2.07 14.04
CA ASP A 380 36.91 1.73 12.64
C ASP A 380 35.81 0.90 11.96
N GLU A 381 34.98 0.22 12.74
CA GLU A 381 33.90 -0.63 12.25
C GLU A 381 32.53 -0.12 12.72
N PRO A 382 31.47 -0.25 11.88
CA PRO A 382 30.12 0.06 12.31
C PRO A 382 29.63 -0.88 13.43
N PRO A 383 28.71 -0.44 14.29
CA PRO A 383 28.19 -1.28 15.35
C PRO A 383 27.44 -2.49 14.78
N LYS A 384 27.62 -3.67 15.40
CA LYS A 384 26.98 -4.92 14.98
C LYS A 384 25.51 -4.97 15.43
N ALA A 385 24.61 -5.25 14.49
CA ALA A 385 23.18 -5.37 14.76
C ALA A 385 22.86 -6.61 15.59
N GLN A 386 21.99 -6.44 16.59
CA GLN A 386 21.38 -7.54 17.36
C GLN A 386 19.87 -7.29 17.46
N LEU A 387 19.07 -8.35 17.44
CA LEU A 387 17.62 -8.24 17.65
C LEU A 387 17.27 -8.33 19.13
N THR A 388 16.47 -7.38 19.57
CA THR A 388 15.78 -7.40 20.87
C THR A 388 14.60 -8.38 20.84
N ASP A 389 14.11 -8.79 22.00
CA ASP A 389 12.97 -9.72 22.07
C ASP A 389 11.66 -9.08 21.55
N ALA A 390 11.53 -7.75 21.65
CA ALA A 390 10.42 -7.02 21.02
C ALA A 390 10.50 -7.05 19.48
N GLU A 391 11.70 -6.98 18.91
CA GLU A 391 11.91 -7.09 17.46
C GLU A 391 11.67 -8.53 16.97
N LYS A 392 12.04 -9.55 17.75
CA LYS A 392 11.74 -10.96 17.42
C LYS A 392 10.24 -11.28 17.41
N LYS A 393 9.41 -10.50 18.11
CA LYS A 393 7.94 -10.61 18.04
C LYS A 393 7.37 -10.04 16.73
N LYS A 394 8.10 -9.17 16.02
CA LYS A 394 7.71 -8.66 14.69
C LYS A 394 8.19 -9.63 13.61
N VAL A 395 7.54 -10.78 13.54
CA VAL A 395 7.90 -11.87 12.61
C VAL A 395 7.59 -11.50 11.15
N PHE A 396 6.52 -10.72 10.94
CA PHE A 396 6.07 -10.28 9.64
C PHE A 396 6.62 -8.89 9.30
N ARG A 397 6.98 -8.71 8.03
CA ARG A 397 7.54 -7.47 7.49
C ARG A 397 6.56 -6.91 6.47
N GLY A 398 6.44 -5.59 6.38
CA GLY A 398 5.58 -4.95 5.38
C GLY A 398 6.05 -3.53 5.06
N ALA A 399 6.64 -3.34 3.87
CA ALA A 399 6.91 -2.01 3.31
C ALA A 399 5.78 -1.54 2.36
N VAL A 400 5.09 -2.50 1.74
CA VAL A 400 3.96 -2.31 0.84
C VAL A 400 2.87 -3.27 1.29
N ASN A 401 1.64 -2.78 1.42
CA ASN A 401 0.51 -3.61 1.83
C ASN A 401 0.21 -4.69 0.78
N ASP A 402 -0.26 -5.84 1.25
CA ASP A 402 -0.70 -6.93 0.41
C ASP A 402 -2.00 -6.60 -0.30
N LEU A 403 -2.95 -5.96 0.40
CA LEU A 403 -4.21 -5.47 -0.15
C LEU A 403 -4.31 -3.95 0.00
N ALA A 404 -4.93 -3.31 -1.00
CA ALA A 404 -5.35 -1.92 -0.85
C ALA A 404 -6.37 -1.81 0.31
N PRO A 405 -6.30 -0.78 1.18
CA PRO A 405 -7.19 -0.64 2.34
C PRO A 405 -8.68 -0.69 1.98
N THR A 406 -9.05 -0.09 0.85
CA THR A 406 -10.42 -0.11 0.31
C THR A 406 -10.88 -1.52 -0.09
N THR A 407 -9.98 -2.31 -0.67
CA THR A 407 -10.25 -3.71 -1.05
C THR A 407 -10.38 -4.58 0.20
N LEU A 408 -9.47 -4.43 1.17
CA LEU A 408 -9.56 -5.13 2.45
C LEU A 408 -10.90 -4.86 3.12
N SER A 409 -11.27 -3.59 3.33
CA SER A 409 -12.52 -3.21 3.99
C SER A 409 -13.76 -3.79 3.29
N LYS A 410 -13.77 -3.76 1.95
CA LYS A 410 -14.89 -4.25 1.14
C LYS A 410 -15.10 -5.76 1.27
N PHE A 411 -14.04 -6.56 1.29
CA PHE A 411 -14.13 -8.02 1.19
C PHE A 411 -13.87 -8.76 2.51
N LEU A 412 -13.51 -8.06 3.58
CA LEU A 412 -13.16 -8.65 4.88
C LEU A 412 -14.23 -9.62 5.44
N HIS A 413 -15.51 -9.33 5.22
CA HIS A 413 -16.63 -10.16 5.67
C HIS A 413 -16.74 -11.51 4.94
N GLN A 414 -16.05 -11.68 3.81
CA GLN A 414 -16.08 -12.88 2.96
C GLN A 414 -14.87 -13.80 3.16
N PHE A 415 -13.91 -13.40 4.02
CA PHE A 415 -12.68 -14.14 4.21
C PHE A 415 -12.94 -15.46 4.96
N THR A 416 -12.53 -16.57 4.34
CA THR A 416 -12.79 -17.93 4.80
C THR A 416 -11.59 -18.84 4.52
N LEU A 417 -11.49 -19.92 5.30
CA LEU A 417 -10.56 -21.01 5.01
C LEU A 417 -11.08 -21.89 3.87
N PRO A 418 -10.17 -22.52 3.09
CA PRO A 418 -10.56 -23.43 2.01
C PRO A 418 -11.15 -24.73 2.56
N GLU A 419 -12.21 -25.21 1.92
CA GLU A 419 -12.88 -26.47 2.21
C GLU A 419 -12.75 -27.44 1.02
N LYS A 420 -12.65 -28.75 1.29
CA LYS A 420 -12.63 -29.77 0.21
C LYS A 420 -13.87 -29.70 -0.71
N ALA A 421 -15.02 -29.30 -0.16
CA ALA A 421 -16.27 -29.14 -0.90
C ALA A 421 -16.19 -28.09 -2.03
N GLU A 422 -15.19 -27.21 -2.01
CA GLU A 422 -14.97 -26.21 -3.07
C GLU A 422 -14.35 -26.81 -4.34
N GLY A 423 -13.87 -28.07 -4.29
CA GLY A 423 -13.27 -28.77 -5.44
C GLY A 423 -11.75 -28.94 -5.36
N PHE A 424 -11.16 -28.76 -4.16
CA PHE A 424 -9.76 -29.10 -3.87
C PHE A 424 -9.60 -30.61 -3.66
N ASP A 425 -8.54 -31.19 -4.24
CA ASP A 425 -8.16 -32.58 -3.98
C ASP A 425 -7.52 -32.71 -2.60
N GLU A 426 -6.82 -31.66 -2.15
CA GLU A 426 -6.10 -31.64 -0.87
C GLU A 426 -6.08 -30.22 -0.27
N VAL A 427 -6.18 -30.13 1.06
CA VAL A 427 -5.99 -28.90 1.82
C VAL A 427 -4.90 -29.15 2.86
N LYS A 428 -3.76 -28.45 2.73
CA LYS A 428 -2.61 -28.58 3.63
C LYS A 428 -2.51 -27.35 4.52
N PHE A 429 -2.26 -27.55 5.80
CA PHE A 429 -2.00 -26.47 6.74
C PHE A 429 -0.51 -26.49 7.09
N LEU A 430 0.21 -25.42 6.72
CA LEU A 430 1.68 -25.42 6.71
C LEU A 430 2.30 -24.86 7.99
N TRP A 431 1.63 -23.93 8.66
CA TRP A 431 2.14 -23.26 9.87
C TRP A 431 1.55 -23.85 11.13
N ASP A 432 0.22 -23.86 11.23
CA ASP A 432 -0.51 -24.40 12.39
C ASP A 432 -1.56 -25.42 11.96
N ALA A 433 -2.13 -26.13 12.94
CA ALA A 433 -3.21 -27.08 12.67
C ALA A 433 -4.53 -26.37 12.31
N ALA A 434 -5.39 -27.03 11.53
CA ALA A 434 -6.64 -26.47 11.02
C ALA A 434 -7.54 -25.75 12.05
N PRO A 435 -7.76 -26.27 13.28
CA PRO A 435 -8.57 -25.58 14.28
C PRO A 435 -7.96 -24.23 14.72
N LYS A 436 -6.64 -24.20 14.94
CA LYS A 436 -5.90 -22.96 15.25
C LYS A 436 -5.91 -22.01 14.06
N CYS A 437 -5.77 -22.57 12.85
CA CYS A 437 -6.12 -21.99 11.56
C CYS A 437 -7.34 -21.06 11.62
N LYS A 438 -8.46 -21.72 11.96
CA LYS A 438 -9.80 -21.13 11.96
C LYS A 438 -9.95 -20.09 13.05
N GLU A 439 -9.45 -20.37 14.26
CA GLU A 439 -9.48 -19.43 15.38
C GLU A 439 -8.67 -18.17 15.07
N TYR A 440 -7.46 -18.34 14.53
CA TYR A 440 -6.57 -17.26 14.18
C TYR A 440 -7.20 -16.34 13.12
N LEU A 441 -7.69 -16.91 12.01
CA LEU A 441 -8.38 -16.13 10.97
C LEU A 441 -9.60 -15.40 11.56
N ARG A 442 -10.37 -16.06 12.44
CA ARG A 442 -11.53 -15.45 13.07
C ARG A 442 -11.14 -14.26 13.93
N LYS A 443 -10.13 -14.41 14.79
CA LYS A 443 -9.59 -13.33 15.63
C LYS A 443 -9.09 -12.17 14.78
N TRP A 444 -8.30 -12.47 13.74
CA TRP A 444 -7.77 -11.47 12.83
C TRP A 444 -8.88 -10.70 12.10
N VAL A 445 -9.89 -11.40 11.57
CA VAL A 445 -11.04 -10.75 10.90
C VAL A 445 -11.78 -9.83 11.86
N LEU A 446 -12.01 -10.25 13.11
CA LEU A 446 -12.67 -9.40 14.11
C LEU A 446 -11.86 -8.15 14.45
N GLU A 447 -10.54 -8.30 14.62
CA GLU A 447 -9.63 -7.18 14.88
C GLU A 447 -9.59 -6.21 13.69
N ALA A 448 -9.40 -6.73 12.48
CA ALA A 448 -9.45 -5.94 11.25
C ALA A 448 -10.81 -5.24 11.08
N LYS A 449 -11.92 -5.91 11.43
CA LYS A 449 -13.26 -5.33 11.34
C LYS A 449 -13.42 -4.12 12.27
N ARG A 450 -12.79 -4.18 13.44
CA ARG A 450 -12.78 -3.09 14.45
C ARG A 450 -11.92 -1.89 14.02
N THR A 451 -10.84 -2.13 13.27
CA THR A 451 -9.85 -1.09 12.92
C THR A 451 -10.01 -0.52 11.51
N THR A 452 -10.97 -1.01 10.72
CA THR A 452 -11.20 -0.54 9.34
C THR A 452 -12.57 0.13 9.17
N LEU A 453 -12.58 1.26 8.46
CA LEU A 453 -13.78 1.99 8.07
C LEU A 453 -14.51 1.34 6.90
N ILE A 454 -15.85 1.35 6.93
CA ILE A 454 -16.69 1.01 5.78
C ILE A 454 -16.95 2.28 4.98
N GLU A 455 -16.03 2.60 4.06
CA GLU A 455 -16.05 3.88 3.34
C GLU A 455 -17.29 4.09 2.44
N HIS A 456 -17.85 2.99 1.94
CA HIS A 456 -18.95 3.01 1.00
C HIS A 456 -20.34 2.91 1.64
N LEU A 457 -20.41 2.78 2.97
CA LEU A 457 -21.67 2.72 3.70
C LEU A 457 -22.51 3.97 3.42
N GLN A 458 -23.76 3.79 3.00
CA GLN A 458 -24.74 4.84 2.84
C GLN A 458 -25.93 4.58 3.76
N PRO A 459 -26.57 5.64 4.29
CA PRO A 459 -27.81 5.49 5.05
C PRO A 459 -28.87 4.82 4.18
N ALA A 460 -29.55 3.80 4.70
CA ALA A 460 -30.74 3.26 4.04
C ALA A 460 -31.88 4.29 3.99
N PRO A 461 -32.85 4.14 3.08
CA PRO A 461 -34.02 5.03 3.00
C PRO A 461 -34.77 5.18 4.34
N GLU A 462 -34.81 4.12 5.16
CA GLU A 462 -35.42 4.13 6.50
C GLU A 462 -34.81 5.19 7.42
N PHE A 463 -33.47 5.36 7.39
CA PHE A 463 -32.79 6.40 8.17
C PHE A 463 -33.29 7.78 7.78
N THR A 464 -33.37 8.08 6.47
CA THR A 464 -33.82 9.39 5.98
C THR A 464 -35.27 9.66 6.39
N SER A 465 -36.16 8.68 6.26
CA SER A 465 -37.55 8.83 6.69
C SER A 465 -37.67 9.12 8.19
N LYS A 466 -36.94 8.38 9.04
CA LYS A 466 -36.93 8.57 10.50
C LYS A 466 -36.33 9.92 10.91
N PHE A 467 -35.28 10.36 10.22
CA PHE A 467 -34.67 11.65 10.49
C PHE A 467 -35.60 12.81 10.10
N MET A 468 -36.29 12.72 8.95
CA MET A 468 -37.28 13.73 8.54
C MET A 468 -38.48 13.78 9.48
N ALA A 469 -38.98 12.63 9.92
CA ALA A 469 -40.07 12.57 10.90
C ALA A 469 -39.68 13.27 12.22
N TRP A 470 -38.46 13.02 12.69
CA TRP A 470 -37.92 13.72 13.86
C TRP A 470 -37.79 15.23 13.65
N GLN A 471 -37.26 15.68 12.51
CA GLN A 471 -37.16 17.12 12.23
C GLN A 471 -38.53 17.80 12.25
N LYS A 472 -39.57 17.11 11.76
CA LYS A 472 -40.94 17.59 11.83
C LYS A 472 -41.44 17.66 13.28
N GLN A 473 -41.26 16.59 14.06
CA GLN A 473 -41.67 16.53 15.46
C GLN A 473 -41.01 17.62 16.31
N GLN A 474 -39.68 17.81 16.14
CA GLN A 474 -38.94 18.83 16.86
C GLN A 474 -39.42 20.24 16.48
N LEU A 475 -39.75 20.49 15.22
CA LEU A 475 -40.32 21.76 14.79
C LEU A 475 -41.70 22.00 15.41
N GLU A 476 -42.56 20.97 15.49
CA GLU A 476 -43.87 21.05 16.16
C GLU A 476 -43.69 21.40 17.65
N TRP A 477 -42.73 20.81 18.36
CA TRP A 477 -42.41 21.17 19.74
C TRP A 477 -41.85 22.59 19.88
N GLN A 478 -40.96 23.03 18.99
CA GLN A 478 -40.44 24.39 18.99
C GLN A 478 -41.54 25.43 18.73
N GLN A 479 -42.50 25.13 17.85
CA GLN A 479 -43.66 25.99 17.61
C GLN A 479 -44.56 26.06 18.85
N LYS A 480 -44.81 24.93 19.53
CA LYS A 480 -45.58 24.90 20.78
C LYS A 480 -44.88 25.67 21.91
N HIS A 481 -43.55 25.54 22.02
CA HIS A 481 -42.71 26.33 22.92
C HIS A 481 -42.82 27.85 22.66
N GLN A 482 -42.81 28.26 21.38
CA GLN A 482 -42.98 29.67 20.99
C GLN A 482 -44.40 30.20 21.20
N TRP A 483 -45.44 29.38 20.98
CA TRP A 483 -46.84 29.77 21.16
C TRP A 483 -47.15 30.21 22.59
N GLN A 484 -46.57 29.56 23.59
CA GLN A 484 -46.77 29.92 25.00
C GLN A 484 -46.01 31.18 25.43
N HIS A 485 -44.90 31.51 24.76
CA HIS A 485 -44.25 32.82 24.93
C HIS A 485 -45.08 33.98 24.33
N LEU A 486 -46.05 33.68 23.46
CA LEU A 486 -46.95 34.65 22.84
C LEU A 486 -48.29 34.80 23.59
N GLU A 487 -48.70 33.83 24.41
CA GLU A 487 -49.96 33.88 25.17
C GLU A 487 -49.90 34.67 26.49
N SER A 488 -48.73 35.18 26.90
CA SER A 488 -48.58 35.99 28.13
C SER A 488 -48.56 37.51 27.95
N VAL A 489 -48.72 38.07 26.74
CA VAL A 489 -48.90 39.53 26.55
C VAL A 489 -49.76 39.78 25.30
N GLU A 490 -50.90 40.46 25.48
CA GLU A 490 -51.91 40.76 24.44
C GLU A 490 -51.31 41.18 23.07
N LEU A 491 -51.59 40.35 22.05
CA LEU A 491 -50.95 40.33 20.74
C LEU A 491 -51.13 41.61 19.89
N ASP A 492 -52.09 42.48 20.20
CA ASP A 492 -52.40 43.64 19.34
C ASP A 492 -51.57 44.89 19.67
N THR A 493 -51.02 45.01 20.88
CA THR A 493 -50.31 46.22 21.31
C THR A 493 -48.80 46.16 21.03
N ILE A 494 -48.24 44.95 20.90
CA ILE A 494 -46.79 44.73 20.69
C ILE A 494 -46.37 45.01 19.24
N LEU A 495 -47.23 44.73 18.25
CA LEU A 495 -46.93 44.98 16.84
C LEU A 495 -46.71 46.47 16.53
N GLN A 496 -47.34 47.38 17.29
CA GLN A 496 -47.11 48.82 17.14
C GLN A 496 -45.90 49.35 17.93
N ASN A 497 -45.50 48.68 19.01
CA ASN A 497 -44.42 49.13 19.91
C ASN A 497 -43.06 48.49 19.61
N PHE A 498 -42.97 47.54 18.67
CA PHE A 498 -41.73 46.85 18.28
C PHE A 498 -40.62 47.76 17.69
N TRP A 499 -40.88 49.06 17.51
CA TRP A 499 -39.87 50.06 17.14
C TRP A 499 -39.32 50.90 18.31
N LYS A 500 -39.68 50.67 19.58
CA LYS A 500 -39.11 51.43 20.72
C LYS A 500 -38.93 50.62 22.02
N ALA A 501 -37.65 50.38 22.35
CA ALA A 501 -37.06 50.30 23.70
C ALA A 501 -37.00 48.94 24.46
N LYS A 502 -35.97 48.89 25.33
CA LYS A 502 -35.27 47.78 26.03
C LYS A 502 -35.98 47.27 27.31
N PRO A 503 -35.53 46.12 27.90
CA PRO A 503 -36.31 45.26 28.79
C PRO A 503 -36.16 45.59 30.29
N LYS A 504 -37.08 45.08 31.12
CA LYS A 504 -36.87 44.82 32.56
C LYS A 504 -37.72 43.64 33.09
N THR A 505 -36.99 42.67 33.65
CA THR A 505 -37.18 41.88 34.90
C THR A 505 -38.58 41.46 35.33
N ASP A 506 -38.78 40.14 35.52
CA ASP A 506 -38.97 39.50 36.84
C ASP A 506 -39.19 37.96 36.72
N GLU A 507 -38.11 37.17 36.85
CA GLU A 507 -38.14 35.71 37.01
C GLU A 507 -37.79 35.35 38.46
N ALA A 508 -38.80 35.03 39.29
CA ALA A 508 -38.54 34.48 40.62
C ALA A 508 -39.65 33.60 41.21
N LYS A 509 -40.67 33.19 40.43
CA LYS A 509 -41.80 32.40 40.99
C LYS A 509 -42.15 31.08 40.27
N ALA A 510 -41.48 30.72 39.19
CA ALA A 510 -41.74 29.46 38.48
C ALA A 510 -40.95 28.24 39.04
N LEU A 511 -40.04 28.43 40.00
CA LEU A 511 -39.07 27.39 40.39
C LEU A 511 -39.55 26.36 41.44
N GLU A 512 -40.67 26.56 42.14
CA GLU A 512 -41.07 25.68 43.26
C GLU A 512 -42.01 24.51 42.88
N VAL A 513 -42.68 24.55 41.72
CA VAL A 513 -43.62 23.48 41.31
C VAL A 513 -42.92 22.34 40.55
N ASN A 514 -41.85 22.62 39.81
CA ASN A 514 -41.18 21.64 38.92
C ASN A 514 -40.22 20.68 39.66
N ALA A 515 -39.94 20.87 40.96
CA ALA A 515 -38.98 20.05 41.71
C ALA A 515 -39.55 18.72 42.25
N SER A 516 -40.88 18.52 42.22
CA SER A 516 -41.56 17.33 42.78
C SER A 516 -42.17 16.38 41.73
N LEU A 517 -42.11 16.74 40.44
CA LEU A 517 -42.62 15.92 39.34
C LEU A 517 -41.60 14.81 38.98
N ASP A 518 -42.04 13.54 39.00
CA ASP A 518 -41.25 12.43 38.47
C ASP A 518 -41.27 12.47 36.93
N ILE A 519 -40.25 13.11 36.35
CA ILE A 519 -40.09 13.36 34.91
C ILE A 519 -40.23 12.09 34.06
N PHE A 520 -39.85 10.93 34.60
CA PHE A 520 -39.88 9.67 33.86
C PHE A 520 -41.25 8.99 33.88
N SER A 521 -42.22 9.55 34.62
CA SER A 521 -43.61 9.08 34.70
C SER A 521 -44.61 9.94 33.91
N VAL A 522 -44.12 10.95 33.17
CA VAL A 522 -44.94 11.83 32.33
C VAL A 522 -45.53 11.03 31.16
N GLU A 523 -46.86 11.01 31.05
CA GLU A 523 -47.59 10.31 29.96
C GLU A 523 -47.63 11.11 28.65
N ASP A 524 -47.64 12.45 28.71
CA ASP A 524 -47.60 13.33 27.54
C ASP A 524 -46.63 14.50 27.78
N VAL A 525 -45.49 14.51 27.06
CA VAL A 525 -44.49 15.58 27.17
C VAL A 525 -45.01 16.94 26.69
N ASN A 526 -46.14 16.97 25.99
CA ASN A 526 -46.76 18.19 25.52
C ASN A 526 -47.70 18.83 26.56
N ASP A 527 -48.04 18.15 27.65
CA ASP A 527 -48.89 18.68 28.73
C ASP A 527 -48.57 18.00 30.06
N ILE A 528 -47.69 18.62 30.85
CA ILE A 528 -47.29 18.15 32.18
C ILE A 528 -48.19 18.68 33.30
N HIS A 529 -48.88 19.80 33.08
CA HIS A 529 -49.91 20.40 33.93
C HIS A 529 -50.48 21.65 33.24
N GLU A 530 -51.81 21.81 33.19
CA GLU A 530 -52.50 23.03 32.67
C GLU A 530 -52.04 23.48 31.26
N GLY A 531 -51.63 22.54 30.40
CA GLY A 531 -51.20 22.82 29.03
C GLY A 531 -49.72 23.16 28.88
N GLU A 532 -48.95 23.26 29.97
CA GLU A 532 -47.51 23.49 29.94
C GLU A 532 -46.78 22.23 29.45
N PRO A 533 -45.97 22.26 28.37
CA PRO A 533 -45.15 21.14 27.93
C PRO A 533 -43.89 21.01 28.78
N LEU A 534 -43.32 19.80 28.83
CA LEU A 534 -42.09 19.52 29.58
C LEU A 534 -40.87 20.35 29.11
N PHE A 535 -40.90 20.79 27.85
CA PHE A 535 -39.86 21.61 27.21
C PHE A 535 -40.16 23.12 27.25
N ALA A 536 -41.11 23.59 28.07
CA ALA A 536 -41.53 25.00 28.16
C ALA A 536 -40.39 26.00 28.45
N HIS A 537 -39.29 25.53 29.04
CA HIS A 537 -38.14 26.35 29.43
C HIS A 537 -36.84 25.95 28.70
N PHE A 538 -36.93 25.26 27.57
CA PHE A 538 -35.74 24.85 26.81
C PHE A 538 -35.08 26.05 26.14
N GLU A 539 -33.81 26.26 26.47
CA GLU A 539 -32.94 27.21 25.80
C GLU A 539 -32.29 26.58 24.55
N ALA A 540 -31.57 27.38 23.75
CA ALA A 540 -30.93 26.90 22.52
C ALA A 540 -29.98 25.71 22.76
N ALA A 541 -29.28 25.70 23.90
CA ALA A 541 -28.40 24.61 24.31
C ALA A 541 -29.18 23.31 24.59
N ASP A 542 -30.39 23.41 25.14
CA ASP A 542 -31.24 22.26 25.49
C ASP A 542 -31.82 21.62 24.23
N TRP A 543 -32.23 22.43 23.26
CA TRP A 543 -32.62 21.95 21.92
C TRP A 543 -31.47 21.27 21.19
N ALA A 544 -30.25 21.80 21.31
CA ALA A 544 -29.06 21.17 20.74
C ALA A 544 -28.73 19.83 21.43
N LEU A 545 -28.91 19.75 22.76
CA LEU A 545 -28.71 18.51 23.52
C LEU A 545 -29.75 17.45 23.15
N LEU A 546 -31.02 17.83 23.02
CA LEU A 546 -32.10 16.98 22.54
C LEU A 546 -31.79 16.43 21.14
N GLN A 547 -31.36 17.29 20.23
CA GLN A 547 -30.97 16.91 18.87
C GLN A 547 -29.82 15.88 18.89
N LEU A 548 -28.78 16.15 19.67
CA LEU A 548 -27.61 15.29 19.77
C LEU A 548 -27.98 13.88 20.27
N ARG A 549 -28.85 13.81 21.29
CA ARG A 549 -29.33 12.54 21.85
C ARG A 549 -30.03 11.69 20.79
N TYR A 550 -30.98 12.28 20.07
CA TYR A 550 -31.70 11.57 19.02
C TYR A 550 -30.77 11.15 17.87
N GLU A 551 -29.89 12.06 17.42
CA GLU A 551 -28.99 11.78 16.29
C GLU A 551 -28.02 10.64 16.57
N LEU A 552 -27.39 10.61 17.74
CA LEU A 552 -26.43 9.54 18.08
C LEU A 552 -27.13 8.20 18.33
N TYR A 553 -28.35 8.22 18.84
CA TYR A 553 -29.19 7.03 18.93
C TYR A 553 -29.59 6.50 17.54
N LEU A 554 -30.17 7.36 16.69
CA LEU A 554 -30.57 7.01 15.33
C LEU A 554 -29.38 6.52 14.50
N LEU A 555 -28.21 7.16 14.65
CA LEU A 555 -26.99 6.73 13.99
C LEU A 555 -26.60 5.30 14.38
N GLN A 556 -26.62 4.97 15.66
CA GLN A 556 -26.26 3.64 16.14
C GLN A 556 -27.27 2.57 15.68
N ASP A 557 -28.58 2.86 15.70
CA ASP A 557 -29.62 1.94 15.18
C ASP A 557 -29.48 1.74 13.66
N ALA A 558 -29.36 2.84 12.91
CA ALA A 558 -29.24 2.79 11.46
C ALA A 558 -27.94 2.12 11.02
N PHE A 559 -26.81 2.41 11.67
CA PHE A 559 -25.53 1.77 11.39
C PHE A 559 -25.61 0.25 11.52
N LYS A 560 -26.20 -0.25 12.61
CA LYS A 560 -26.37 -1.69 12.85
C LYS A 560 -27.17 -2.36 11.72
N LYS A 561 -28.23 -1.70 11.25
CA LYS A 561 -29.08 -2.21 10.16
C LYS A 561 -28.39 -2.14 8.80
N ASP A 562 -27.76 -1.00 8.48
CA ASP A 562 -27.16 -0.74 7.18
C ASP A 562 -25.90 -1.58 6.96
N VAL A 563 -25.11 -1.81 8.02
CA VAL A 563 -23.93 -2.68 7.96
C VAL A 563 -24.32 -4.14 7.86
N ASN A 564 -25.41 -4.55 8.52
CA ASN A 564 -25.95 -5.92 8.48
C ASN A 564 -24.89 -7.01 8.68
N ASP A 565 -23.94 -6.78 9.59
CA ASP A 565 -22.87 -7.71 9.94
C ASP A 565 -22.89 -7.89 11.47
N PRO A 566 -23.12 -9.11 11.98
CA PRO A 566 -23.21 -9.34 13.43
C PRO A 566 -21.93 -8.97 14.17
N ASP A 567 -20.77 -8.97 13.48
CA ASP A 567 -19.48 -8.60 14.06
C ASP A 567 -19.21 -7.09 14.05
N ARG A 568 -20.07 -6.31 13.39
CA ARG A 568 -19.99 -4.85 13.28
C ARG A 568 -21.34 -4.21 13.61
N SER A 569 -21.92 -4.63 14.72
CA SER A 569 -23.21 -4.13 15.21
C SER A 569 -23.12 -2.76 15.90
N ALA A 570 -21.91 -2.25 16.13
CA ALA A 570 -21.63 -1.04 16.90
C ALA A 570 -20.48 -0.23 16.26
N ILE A 571 -20.51 1.10 16.42
CA ILE A 571 -19.52 1.99 15.83
C ILE A 571 -18.28 2.08 16.73
N PRO A 572 -17.06 1.75 16.25
CA PRO A 572 -15.84 2.00 17.01
C PRO A 572 -15.67 3.48 17.32
N GLU A 573 -15.27 3.84 18.55
CA GLU A 573 -15.08 5.24 18.97
C GLU A 573 -14.27 6.08 17.96
N PRO A 574 -13.11 5.60 17.44
CA PRO A 574 -12.31 6.39 16.50
C PRO A 574 -13.04 6.69 15.17
N HIS A 575 -14.09 5.93 14.85
CA HIS A 575 -14.83 6.03 13.59
C HIS A 575 -16.13 6.83 13.73
N LEU A 576 -16.50 7.25 14.95
CA LEU A 576 -17.77 7.91 15.21
C LEU A 576 -17.99 9.15 14.34
N SER A 577 -17.01 10.07 14.31
CA SER A 577 -17.12 11.30 13.52
C SER A 577 -17.28 11.03 12.03
N PHE A 578 -16.61 9.99 11.50
CA PHE A 578 -16.73 9.59 10.10
C PHE A 578 -18.17 9.16 9.76
N TYR A 579 -18.76 8.28 10.56
CA TYR A 579 -20.12 7.80 10.32
C TYR A 579 -21.16 8.89 10.58
N TYR A 580 -20.99 9.72 11.60
CA TYR A 580 -21.86 10.86 11.83
C TYR A 580 -21.89 11.81 10.62
N GLN A 581 -20.71 12.17 10.08
CA GLN A 581 -20.63 12.98 8.86
C GLN A 581 -21.25 12.27 7.65
N ARG A 582 -21.09 10.96 7.53
CA ARG A 582 -21.64 10.18 6.42
C ARG A 582 -23.17 10.22 6.41
N TYR A 583 -23.79 10.05 7.57
CA TYR A 583 -25.24 9.96 7.74
C TYR A 583 -25.91 11.33 7.73
N PHE A 584 -25.43 12.27 8.53
CA PHE A 584 -26.07 13.58 8.70
C PHE A 584 -25.53 14.68 7.79
N LYS A 585 -24.46 14.43 7.02
CA LYS A 585 -23.77 15.43 6.17
C LYS A 585 -23.26 16.66 6.94
N LYS A 586 -23.08 16.54 8.25
CA LYS A 586 -22.54 17.57 9.15
C LYS A 586 -21.46 17.00 10.07
N GLN A 587 -20.58 17.86 10.58
CA GLN A 587 -19.53 17.45 11.51
C GLN A 587 -20.07 17.26 12.94
N LEU A 588 -19.57 16.25 13.64
CA LEU A 588 -19.79 16.11 15.08
C LEU A 588 -18.82 17.04 15.80
N SER A 589 -19.34 18.07 16.48
CA SER A 589 -18.52 19.10 17.13
C SER A 589 -18.78 19.15 18.63
N PRO A 590 -17.93 18.50 19.46
CA PRO A 590 -17.99 18.60 20.92
C PRO A 590 -17.90 20.04 21.43
N GLY A 591 -17.22 20.92 20.68
CA GLY A 591 -17.03 22.33 21.04
C GLY A 591 -18.33 23.13 21.13
N ILE A 592 -19.42 22.71 20.48
CA ILE A 592 -20.75 23.34 20.63
C ILE A 592 -21.24 23.23 22.09
N PHE A 593 -20.85 22.16 22.79
CA PHE A 593 -21.19 21.92 24.19
C PHE A 593 -20.06 22.29 25.15
N SER A 594 -19.06 23.06 24.69
CA SER A 594 -17.84 23.39 25.45
C SER A 594 -17.02 22.17 25.91
N LEU A 595 -17.08 21.06 25.15
CA LEU A 595 -16.36 19.82 25.44
C LEU A 595 -15.17 19.63 24.50
N LYS A 596 -14.13 18.91 24.96
CA LYS A 596 -12.85 18.81 24.23
C LYS A 596 -12.81 17.70 23.19
N ASN A 597 -13.58 16.64 23.38
CA ASN A 597 -13.53 15.43 22.55
C ASN A 597 -14.86 14.66 22.57
N ASN A 598 -14.97 13.66 21.69
CA ASN A 598 -16.17 12.82 21.58
C ASN A 598 -16.43 11.98 22.83
N THR A 599 -15.40 11.59 23.58
CA THR A 599 -15.54 10.80 24.81
C THR A 599 -16.30 11.59 25.88
N GLU A 600 -15.92 12.86 26.09
CA GLU A 600 -16.63 13.79 26.99
C GLU A 600 -18.07 14.04 26.52
N LEU A 601 -18.27 14.18 25.20
CA LEU A 601 -19.59 14.37 24.59
C LEU A 601 -20.54 13.18 24.87
N LEU A 602 -20.05 11.95 24.69
CA LEU A 602 -20.84 10.75 24.94
C LEU A 602 -21.11 10.54 26.43
N GLN A 603 -20.19 10.94 27.31
CA GLN A 603 -20.39 10.88 28.76
C GLN A 603 -21.55 11.78 29.23
N MET A 604 -21.80 12.90 28.54
CA MET A 604 -22.91 13.82 28.82
C MET A 604 -24.28 13.20 28.52
N ILE A 605 -24.38 12.34 27.51
CA ILE A 605 -25.62 11.70 27.04
C ILE A 605 -25.64 10.18 27.28
N LYS A 606 -24.90 9.73 28.30
CA LYS A 606 -24.69 8.30 28.60
C LYS A 606 -25.97 7.51 28.89
N ASP A 607 -27.05 8.20 29.18
CA ASP A 607 -28.38 7.63 29.37
C ASP A 607 -29.03 7.20 28.04
N VAL A 608 -28.53 7.68 26.90
CA VAL A 608 -29.02 7.33 25.55
C VAL A 608 -28.04 6.43 24.80
N VAL A 609 -26.75 6.80 24.79
CA VAL A 609 -25.68 6.05 24.14
C VAL A 609 -24.42 6.03 25.01
N ILE A 610 -23.72 4.91 25.05
CA ILE A 610 -22.46 4.74 25.79
C ILE A 610 -21.37 4.14 24.93
N LEU A 611 -20.12 4.41 25.29
CA LEU A 611 -18.99 3.58 24.88
C LEU A 611 -18.91 2.36 25.80
N SER A 612 -18.94 1.17 25.22
CA SER A 612 -18.81 -0.10 25.94
C SER A 612 -17.82 -1.04 25.25
N GLY A 613 -17.28 -2.01 25.99
CA GLY A 613 -16.33 -3.01 25.49
C GLY A 613 -14.88 -2.53 25.39
N GLU A 614 -14.00 -3.45 25.00
CA GLU A 614 -12.58 -3.20 24.78
C GLU A 614 -12.15 -3.79 23.41
N PRO A 615 -11.79 -2.94 22.42
CA PRO A 615 -11.79 -1.47 22.43
C PRO A 615 -13.22 -0.86 22.45
N PRO A 616 -13.37 0.41 22.87
CA PRO A 616 -14.67 1.05 23.05
C PRO A 616 -15.46 1.19 21.76
N VAL A 617 -16.73 0.76 21.79
CA VAL A 617 -17.71 0.90 20.71
C VAL A 617 -18.97 1.62 21.21
N LEU A 618 -19.59 2.41 20.34
CA LEU A 618 -20.85 3.08 20.62
C LEU A 618 -21.98 2.06 20.67
N THR A 619 -22.74 2.07 21.75
CA THR A 619 -23.90 1.21 21.97
C THR A 619 -25.04 2.05 22.51
N SER A 620 -26.28 1.71 22.15
CA SER A 620 -27.44 2.38 22.73
C SER A 620 -27.83 1.74 24.07
N GLN A 621 -28.30 2.57 24.99
CA GLN A 621 -28.97 2.15 26.23
C GLN A 621 -30.48 1.97 26.07
N LEU A 622 -31.04 2.48 24.97
CA LEU A 622 -32.47 2.46 24.67
C LEU A 622 -32.83 1.29 23.75
N GLY A 623 -34.04 0.76 23.90
CA GLY A 623 -34.58 -0.25 23.00
C GLY A 623 -35.12 0.35 21.70
N ALA A 624 -35.29 -0.47 20.66
CA ALA A 624 -35.68 -0.02 19.32
C ALA A 624 -37.01 0.77 19.29
N GLU A 625 -37.90 0.48 20.24
CA GLU A 625 -39.18 1.17 20.49
C GLU A 625 -39.01 2.67 20.76
N SER A 626 -37.84 3.12 21.24
CA SER A 626 -37.56 4.54 21.48
C SER A 626 -37.48 5.38 20.21
N LEU A 627 -37.44 4.77 19.01
CA LEU A 627 -37.61 5.50 17.74
C LEU A 627 -39.09 5.80 17.42
N GLU A 628 -40.02 5.07 18.03
CA GLU A 628 -41.47 5.22 17.80
C GLU A 628 -42.10 6.23 18.77
N SER A 629 -41.45 6.47 19.92
CA SER A 629 -41.82 7.52 20.88
C SER A 629 -40.61 8.43 21.18
N PRO A 630 -40.49 9.58 20.50
CA PRO A 630 -39.38 10.51 20.68
C PRO A 630 -39.41 11.24 22.03
N ASP A 631 -40.51 11.15 22.77
CA ASP A 631 -40.75 11.77 24.08
C ASP A 631 -39.68 11.41 25.12
N ILE A 632 -39.11 10.21 25.01
CA ILE A 632 -38.02 9.75 25.87
C ILE A 632 -36.77 10.65 25.78
N PHE A 633 -36.52 11.27 24.62
CA PHE A 633 -35.38 12.18 24.46
C PHE A 633 -35.65 13.53 25.14
N VAL A 634 -36.91 13.98 25.19
CA VAL A 634 -37.32 15.19 25.91
C VAL A 634 -37.19 14.97 27.41
N THR A 635 -37.77 13.90 27.94
CA THR A 635 -37.68 13.54 29.36
C THR A 635 -36.23 13.34 29.81
N SER A 636 -35.40 12.70 28.98
CA SER A 636 -33.96 12.55 29.25
C SER A 636 -33.20 13.87 29.25
N THR A 637 -33.58 14.82 28.39
CA THR A 637 -32.97 16.15 28.34
C THR A 637 -33.34 16.96 29.58
N GLU A 638 -34.62 17.02 29.93
CA GLU A 638 -35.11 17.71 31.13
C GLU A 638 -34.55 17.09 32.43
N GLY A 639 -34.48 15.76 32.51
CA GLY A 639 -33.86 15.05 33.63
C GLY A 639 -32.39 15.40 33.84
N TRP A 640 -31.64 15.61 32.75
CA TRP A 640 -30.27 16.08 32.83
C TRP A 640 -30.18 17.52 33.35
N LEU A 641 -31.06 18.41 32.89
CA LEU A 641 -31.10 19.81 33.34
C LEU A 641 -31.36 19.92 34.85
N LYS A 642 -32.37 19.19 35.36
CA LYS A 642 -32.64 19.16 36.81
C LYS A 642 -31.46 18.61 37.61
N HIS A 643 -30.77 17.59 37.10
CA HIS A 643 -29.59 17.03 37.78
C HIS A 643 -28.41 18.02 37.87
N VAL A 644 -28.16 18.78 36.80
CA VAL A 644 -27.11 19.81 36.75
C VAL A 644 -27.43 20.98 37.67
N VAL A 645 -28.69 21.43 37.68
CA VAL A 645 -29.18 22.50 38.56
C VAL A 645 -29.08 22.11 40.04
N VAL A 646 -29.50 20.88 40.40
CA VAL A 646 -29.44 20.37 41.79
C VAL A 646 -28.01 20.19 42.30
N ARG A 647 -27.03 19.93 41.42
CA ARG A 647 -25.62 19.72 41.81
C ARG A 647 -24.78 21.00 41.90
N GLY A 648 -25.36 22.18 41.68
CA GLY A 648 -24.69 23.47 41.92
C GLY A 648 -23.38 23.67 41.15
N ARG A 649 -23.20 23.05 39.97
CA ARG A 649 -22.05 23.33 39.11
C ARG A 649 -22.25 24.70 38.44
N ALA A 650 -21.77 25.74 39.10
CA ALA A 650 -21.77 27.13 38.62
C ALA A 650 -20.85 27.40 37.40
N ASP A 651 -20.22 26.38 36.81
CA ASP A 651 -19.23 26.51 35.74
C ASP A 651 -19.76 26.24 34.31
N VAL A 652 -21.04 25.93 34.15
CA VAL A 652 -21.68 25.97 32.82
C VAL A 652 -22.71 27.09 32.84
N LYS A 653 -22.28 28.30 32.49
CA LYS A 653 -23.20 29.41 32.23
C LYS A 653 -24.08 29.00 31.04
N ARG A 654 -25.40 29.07 31.24
CA ARG A 654 -26.46 28.79 30.24
C ARG A 654 -26.27 29.54 28.90
N ASP A 655 -25.52 30.65 28.90
CA ASP A 655 -25.52 31.62 27.79
C ASP A 655 -24.41 31.51 26.73
N ASP A 656 -23.47 30.55 26.76
CA ASP A 656 -22.38 30.48 25.75
C ASP A 656 -22.57 29.38 24.68
N VAL A 657 -23.79 29.24 24.12
CA VAL A 657 -24.10 28.28 23.03
C VAL A 657 -24.84 28.94 21.87
N ILE A 658 -24.31 30.00 21.26
CA ILE A 658 -24.81 30.47 19.94
C ILE A 658 -23.65 30.99 19.09
N LEU A 659 -23.37 30.27 17.98
CA LEU A 659 -23.03 30.86 16.65
C LEU A 659 -22.73 29.82 15.54
N SER A 660 -23.14 28.54 15.64
CA SER A 660 -22.93 27.56 14.53
C SER A 660 -24.15 26.78 14.06
N PHE A 661 -25.35 27.02 14.61
CA PHE A 661 -26.55 26.26 14.24
C PHE A 661 -27.31 26.80 13.00
N LEU A 662 -26.82 27.86 12.33
CA LEU A 662 -27.47 28.48 11.16
C LEU A 662 -26.54 28.61 9.92
N SER A 663 -25.76 27.57 9.60
CA SER A 663 -25.12 27.44 8.28
C SER A 663 -25.33 26.07 7.66
#